data_AF-A0A957QDQ5-F1
#
_entry.id   AF-A0A957QDQ5-F1
#
_cell.length_a   1.000
_cell.length_b   1.000
_cell.length_c   1.000
_cell.angle_alpha   90.00
_cell.angle_beta   90.00
_cell.angle_gamma   90.00
#
_symmetry.space_group_name_H-M   'P 1'
#
loop_
_entity.id
_entity.type
_entity.pdbx_description
1 polymer ?
#
loop_
_entity_poly.entity_id
_entity_poly.type
_entity_poly.pdbx_seq_one_letter_code
_entity_poly.pdbx_strand_id
1 'polypeptide(L)'
;MSTSAPHETPPEDKPAPGSESPYAPQVQSSSGMENNASLVVGIGASAGGLDAFKDLFTNLPSDTGMAFVIVQHLDPTHESILAELIGKFTHMPVLQVEDQLALQPNRVYVIPPNADLTLQNSVLNLTKPAKRRGLRLPIDHFLRSLATDQRDKAACIILSGTGTDGTLGLKAVKEEGGLTIVQSPDSARYNGMPLSAINTGLVDMVLKPDSIGDYLVAYAERLRIGDGQQIQQIEPDIADTLHDIYALLKLHTGHDFSGYKENTIIRRLERRMTINQISDATGYLRYLQETPLEVEALFRELLIGVTSFFRDPQAFEFLEREVIRPLFASTRDTPRQIRVWTPGCATGEEAYSIAILLQEHLDRTQRPVEFQVFATDIDQAAILKAREGRYPESIAADVTAERLSRYFVRDEKGDSFQIKKQIRDRVVFAEQSVIKDPPFSRLDLIVCRNLMIYLQADLQQRLLSMFHYALNPGGCLFLGNAETLGNAEKLFHTVDQKWKIFKRAKFVADIRTVLEFSGDIASNPHYRIPMAEKPISVRDLTEQLLLAEYVPTSVLVNENGEMLYIHGHTGRYLEQSTGEASTNILRMAREGLRLPLSAAIRSANTHKKTHIVEGVSVQHEGATLVVRLTVTPILQPQSAQGLMLITFAETSPPQLSGEETAVERIHYSQDEYTAQLEQELKSTREYLQTVIEELESTNEELKSSNEELQSANE
;
A
#
# COMPACT_ATOMS: atom_id res chain seq x y z
N MET A 1 -35.79 59.11 -60.99
CA MET A 1 -36.59 60.18 -60.35
C MET A 1 -36.64 59.86 -58.88
N SER A 2 -35.74 60.46 -58.09
CA SER A 2 -36.04 61.58 -57.17
C SER A 2 -36.48 61.01 -55.82
N THR A 3 -35.89 61.27 -54.65
CA THR A 3 -34.92 62.27 -54.18
C THR A 3 -34.46 61.83 -52.78
N SER A 4 -33.17 61.98 -52.49
CA SER A 4 -32.53 61.77 -51.19
C SER A 4 -32.22 63.13 -50.53
N ALA A 5 -32.48 63.28 -49.23
CA ALA A 5 -31.86 64.30 -48.38
C ALA A 5 -31.67 63.75 -46.94
N PRO A 6 -30.60 64.15 -46.22
CA PRO A 6 -30.07 63.46 -45.04
C PRO A 6 -30.36 64.22 -43.72
N HIS A 7 -30.14 63.56 -42.57
CA HIS A 7 -30.04 64.25 -41.28
C HIS A 7 -28.87 63.74 -40.43
N GLU A 8 -28.08 64.72 -39.97
CA GLU A 8 -26.82 64.67 -39.23
C GLU A 8 -26.99 64.40 -37.72
N THR A 9 -25.94 63.84 -37.11
CA THR A 9 -25.66 63.70 -35.67
C THR A 9 -25.03 64.96 -35.06
N PRO A 10 -25.21 65.21 -33.75
CA PRO A 10 -24.16 65.87 -32.93
C PRO A 10 -24.01 65.22 -31.51
N PRO A 11 -23.12 65.68 -30.59
CA PRO A 11 -21.84 65.01 -30.28
C PRO A 11 -21.65 64.63 -28.78
N GLU A 12 -20.52 63.96 -28.49
CA GLU A 12 -20.02 63.60 -27.15
C GLU A 12 -19.59 64.83 -26.31
N ASP A 13 -19.86 64.79 -25.00
CA ASP A 13 -19.43 65.80 -24.03
C ASP A 13 -18.68 65.18 -22.83
N LYS A 14 -17.51 65.75 -22.53
CA LYS A 14 -16.65 65.47 -21.35
C LYS A 14 -17.16 66.22 -20.12
N PRO A 15 -16.91 65.75 -18.88
CA PRO A 15 -16.97 66.64 -17.72
C PRO A 15 -15.57 66.99 -17.17
N ALA A 16 -15.43 68.24 -16.74
CA ALA A 16 -14.36 68.81 -15.92
C ALA A 16 -15.01 69.50 -14.67
N PRO A 17 -14.28 70.06 -13.69
CA PRO A 17 -14.19 69.50 -12.33
C PRO A 17 -14.71 70.41 -11.19
N GLY A 18 -14.89 69.82 -10.00
CA GLY A 18 -14.64 70.47 -8.70
C GLY A 18 -15.86 70.86 -7.83
N SER A 19 -15.99 70.25 -6.64
CA SER A 19 -15.83 70.93 -5.33
C SER A 19 -16.30 70.04 -4.17
N GLU A 20 -15.44 69.97 -3.16
CA GLU A 20 -15.53 69.12 -1.96
C GLU A 20 -16.56 69.61 -0.94
N SER A 21 -17.09 68.66 -0.14
CA SER A 21 -17.51 68.94 1.24
C SER A 21 -17.04 67.79 2.15
N PRO A 22 -16.51 68.07 3.36
CA PRO A 22 -15.67 67.14 4.12
C PRO A 22 -16.42 66.58 5.33
N TYR A 23 -16.74 65.29 5.33
CA TYR A 23 -16.84 64.40 6.51
C TYR A 23 -17.38 63.04 6.04
N ALA A 24 -16.49 62.23 5.48
CA ALA A 24 -16.70 60.79 5.33
C ALA A 24 -15.44 60.14 5.90
N PRO A 25 -15.52 59.24 6.90
CA PRO A 25 -14.35 58.51 7.34
C PRO A 25 -13.88 57.67 6.16
N GLN A 26 -12.68 57.98 5.68
CA GLN A 26 -12.02 57.26 4.61
C GLN A 26 -11.96 55.78 5.00
N VAL A 27 -12.59 54.95 4.17
CA VAL A 27 -12.36 53.51 4.14
C VAL A 27 -10.89 53.35 3.75
N GLN A 28 -10.04 53.18 4.76
CA GLN A 28 -8.71 52.63 4.54
C GLN A 28 -8.93 51.26 3.90
N SER A 29 -8.47 51.12 2.66
CA SER A 29 -8.21 49.84 2.03
C SER A 29 -7.23 49.08 2.93
N SER A 30 -7.76 48.24 3.82
CA SER A 30 -6.99 47.30 4.61
C SER A 30 -6.53 46.16 3.69
N SER A 31 -5.47 46.41 2.94
CA SER A 31 -4.60 45.39 2.40
C SER A 31 -4.02 44.57 3.56
N GLY A 32 -4.37 43.28 3.64
CA GLY A 32 -3.76 42.30 4.54
C GLY A 32 -4.30 42.29 5.98
N MET A 33 -5.50 41.74 6.19
CA MET A 33 -5.78 41.05 7.45
C MET A 33 -5.51 39.57 7.23
N GLU A 34 -4.30 39.12 7.55
CA GLU A 34 -4.03 37.69 7.73
C GLU A 34 -4.95 37.19 8.84
N ASN A 35 -5.79 36.22 8.49
CA ASN A 35 -6.80 35.69 9.38
C ASN A 35 -6.14 34.71 10.37
N ASN A 36 -5.67 35.24 11.50
CA ASN A 36 -4.71 34.61 12.40
C ASN A 36 -5.38 33.78 13.52
N ALA A 37 -6.43 33.01 13.21
CA ALA A 37 -6.99 32.07 14.18
C ALA A 37 -5.98 30.93 14.41
N SER A 38 -5.60 30.71 15.68
CA SER A 38 -4.61 29.67 16.03
C SER A 38 -5.15 28.26 15.83
N LEU A 39 -6.47 28.09 15.92
CA LEU A 39 -7.19 26.84 15.70
C LEU A 39 -8.61 27.16 15.24
N VAL A 40 -9.12 26.39 14.28
CA VAL A 40 -10.54 26.44 13.88
C VAL A 40 -11.22 25.16 14.33
N VAL A 41 -12.22 25.31 15.20
CA VAL A 41 -12.90 24.21 15.89
C VAL A 41 -14.29 23.99 15.29
N GLY A 42 -14.47 22.90 14.55
CA GLY A 42 -15.76 22.43 14.07
C GLY A 42 -16.47 21.57 15.11
N ILE A 43 -17.67 21.96 15.54
CA ILE A 43 -18.45 21.26 16.55
C ILE A 43 -19.71 20.68 15.91
N GLY A 44 -19.82 19.36 15.91
CA GLY A 44 -20.96 18.61 15.42
C GLY A 44 -21.84 18.10 16.54
N ALA A 45 -23.14 18.37 16.49
CA ALA A 45 -24.11 17.77 17.42
C ALA A 45 -25.46 17.50 16.74
N SER A 46 -26.31 16.72 17.39
CA SER A 46 -27.68 16.46 16.94
C SER A 46 -28.64 16.49 18.14
N ALA A 47 -29.42 15.44 18.35
CA ALA A 47 -30.31 15.31 19.51
C ALA A 47 -29.53 15.44 20.84
N GLY A 48 -30.00 16.33 21.73
CA GLY A 48 -29.35 16.61 23.01
C GLY A 48 -28.10 17.49 22.93
N GLY A 49 -27.77 18.06 21.76
CA GLY A 49 -26.58 18.90 21.59
C GLY A 49 -26.57 20.18 22.42
N LEU A 50 -27.73 20.77 22.74
CA LEU A 50 -27.81 22.03 23.49
C LEU A 50 -27.23 21.93 24.90
N ASP A 51 -27.52 20.83 25.61
CA ASP A 51 -27.00 20.60 26.95
C ASP A 51 -25.46 20.49 26.91
N ALA A 52 -24.92 19.79 25.91
CA ALA A 52 -23.48 19.67 25.70
C ALA A 52 -22.82 21.01 25.29
N PHE A 53 -23.49 21.84 24.47
CA PHE A 53 -22.99 23.18 24.14
C PHE A 53 -22.92 24.07 25.38
N LYS A 54 -23.96 24.04 26.22
CA LYS A 54 -23.97 24.80 27.47
C LYS A 54 -22.77 24.45 28.34
N ASP A 55 -22.56 23.15 28.60
CA ASP A 55 -21.48 22.70 29.47
C ASP A 55 -20.09 23.03 28.90
N LEU A 56 -19.92 22.92 27.57
CA LEU A 56 -18.70 23.30 26.88
C LEU A 56 -18.40 24.81 26.98
N PHE A 57 -19.35 25.66 26.59
CA PHE A 57 -19.11 27.10 26.45
C PHE A 57 -19.08 27.84 27.79
N THR A 58 -19.72 27.29 28.83
CA THR A 58 -19.69 27.89 30.18
C THR A 58 -18.26 27.91 30.75
N ASN A 59 -17.44 26.91 30.41
CA ASN A 59 -16.08 26.78 30.92
C ASN A 59 -15.02 27.34 29.97
N LEU A 60 -15.41 27.88 28.81
CA LEU A 60 -14.48 28.28 27.78
C LEU A 60 -14.16 29.80 27.86
N PRO A 61 -12.89 30.20 28.03
CA PRO A 61 -12.50 31.61 28.07
C PRO A 61 -12.88 32.36 26.78
N SER A 62 -13.09 33.68 26.86
CA SER A 62 -13.49 34.47 25.69
C SER A 62 -12.33 34.89 24.77
N ASP A 63 -11.09 34.72 25.21
CA ASP A 63 -9.86 35.22 24.57
C ASP A 63 -8.92 34.09 24.10
N THR A 64 -9.49 32.93 23.74
CA THR A 64 -8.75 31.74 23.33
C THR A 64 -7.84 31.89 22.11
N GLY A 65 -8.12 32.85 21.22
CA GLY A 65 -7.49 32.95 19.90
C GLY A 65 -7.98 31.89 18.90
N MET A 66 -9.06 31.17 19.21
CA MET A 66 -9.67 30.13 18.38
C MET A 66 -10.99 30.62 17.75
N ALA A 67 -11.41 30.02 16.64
CA ALA A 67 -12.73 30.23 16.05
C ALA A 67 -13.58 28.96 16.16
N PHE A 68 -14.84 29.08 16.60
CA PHE A 68 -15.74 27.94 16.80
C PHE A 68 -16.86 27.95 15.76
N VAL A 69 -17.06 26.84 15.06
CA VAL A 69 -18.13 26.69 14.07
C VAL A 69 -19.02 25.53 14.44
N ILE A 70 -20.28 25.82 14.73
CA ILE A 70 -21.28 24.87 15.21
C ILE A 70 -22.17 24.44 14.05
N VAL A 71 -22.18 23.14 13.80
CA VAL A 71 -23.03 22.50 12.82
C VAL A 71 -23.96 21.53 13.55
N GLN A 72 -25.27 21.79 13.46
CA GLN A 72 -26.30 20.95 14.03
C GLN A 72 -27.38 20.66 12.99
N HIS A 73 -28.03 19.51 13.10
CA HIS A 73 -29.28 19.24 12.39
C HIS A 73 -30.39 20.17 12.90
N LEU A 74 -30.63 21.27 12.19
CA LEU A 74 -31.73 22.20 12.45
C LEU A 74 -32.94 21.86 11.58
N ASP A 75 -34.16 22.14 12.06
CA ASP A 75 -35.37 22.00 11.23
C ASP A 75 -35.44 23.14 10.20
N PRO A 76 -35.48 22.85 8.88
CA PRO A 76 -35.65 23.85 7.82
C PRO A 76 -36.86 24.78 7.91
N THR A 77 -37.91 24.42 8.66
CA THR A 77 -39.17 25.19 8.69
C THR A 77 -39.28 26.16 9.86
N HIS A 78 -38.32 26.13 10.79
CA HIS A 78 -38.31 27.00 11.97
C HIS A 78 -37.06 27.88 11.96
N GLU A 79 -37.23 29.14 12.36
CA GLU A 79 -36.08 30.00 12.66
C GLU A 79 -35.31 29.40 13.85
N SER A 80 -34.00 29.28 13.67
CA SER A 80 -33.13 28.71 14.69
C SER A 80 -32.76 29.77 15.72
N ILE A 81 -33.22 29.60 16.95
CA ILE A 81 -32.80 30.42 18.10
C ILE A 81 -31.48 29.91 18.74
N LEU A 82 -30.77 29.00 18.08
CA LEU A 82 -29.58 28.34 18.64
C LEU A 82 -28.46 29.34 18.94
N ALA A 83 -28.23 30.32 18.05
CA ALA A 83 -27.23 31.36 18.26
C ALA A 83 -27.54 32.18 19.53
N GLU A 84 -28.80 32.56 19.73
CA GLU A 84 -29.24 33.30 20.93
C GLU A 84 -29.11 32.46 22.21
N LEU A 85 -29.40 31.16 22.13
CA LEU A 85 -29.29 30.26 23.28
C LEU A 85 -27.82 30.09 23.70
N ILE A 86 -26.91 29.90 22.75
CA ILE A 86 -25.48 29.75 23.03
C ILE A 86 -24.89 31.07 23.54
N GLY A 87 -25.34 32.21 23.01
CA GLY A 87 -24.92 33.54 23.48
C GLY A 87 -25.22 33.81 24.97
N LYS A 88 -26.07 33.02 25.62
CA LYS A 88 -26.31 33.10 27.08
C LYS A 88 -25.23 32.41 27.92
N PHE A 89 -24.44 31.54 27.31
CA PHE A 89 -23.46 30.69 27.99
C PHE A 89 -22.00 31.05 27.67
N THR A 90 -21.76 32.06 26.84
CA THR A 90 -20.41 32.55 26.53
C THR A 90 -20.37 34.07 26.42
N HIS A 91 -19.21 34.65 26.73
CA HIS A 91 -18.93 36.05 26.48
C HIS A 91 -18.40 36.32 25.07
N MET A 92 -18.12 35.28 24.27
CA MET A 92 -17.74 35.45 22.87
C MET A 92 -18.93 35.89 22.01
N PRO A 93 -18.71 36.72 20.98
CA PRO A 93 -19.75 37.01 19.99
C PRO A 93 -20.22 35.73 19.29
N VAL A 94 -21.53 35.46 19.37
CA VAL A 94 -22.18 34.34 18.68
C VAL A 94 -22.93 34.89 17.46
N LEU A 95 -22.57 34.41 16.27
CA LEU A 95 -23.12 34.86 14.99
C LEU A 95 -23.76 33.70 14.26
N GLN A 96 -24.92 33.93 13.65
CA GLN A 96 -25.42 33.04 12.61
C GLN A 96 -24.63 33.28 11.33
N VAL A 97 -24.23 32.20 10.64
CA VAL A 97 -23.40 32.30 9.44
C VAL A 97 -24.20 32.92 8.29
N GLU A 98 -23.59 33.89 7.63
CA GLU A 98 -24.01 34.45 6.34
C GLU A 98 -23.05 33.97 5.25
N ASP A 99 -23.46 34.05 3.97
CA ASP A 99 -22.60 33.62 2.87
C ASP A 99 -21.35 34.49 2.75
N GLN A 100 -20.21 33.87 2.44
CA GLN A 100 -18.89 34.50 2.32
C GLN A 100 -18.42 35.22 3.60
N LEU A 101 -18.70 34.62 4.76
CA LEU A 101 -18.30 35.17 6.05
C LEU A 101 -16.88 34.73 6.43
N ALA A 102 -15.94 35.67 6.51
CA ALA A 102 -14.60 35.39 7.00
C ALA A 102 -14.62 35.02 8.50
N LEU A 103 -13.92 33.94 8.86
CA LEU A 103 -13.72 33.57 10.26
C LEU A 103 -12.94 34.67 10.99
N GLN A 104 -13.12 34.79 12.30
CA GLN A 104 -12.32 35.64 13.16
C GLN A 104 -12.07 34.91 14.48
N PRO A 105 -10.90 35.11 15.12
CA PRO A 105 -10.62 34.57 16.45
C PRO A 105 -11.66 35.05 17.48
N ASN A 106 -11.83 34.27 18.55
CA ASN A 106 -12.68 34.58 19.71
C ASN A 106 -14.17 34.72 19.36
N ARG A 107 -14.65 33.95 18.39
CA ARG A 107 -16.05 33.99 17.94
C ARG A 107 -16.64 32.60 17.77
N VAL A 108 -17.96 32.54 17.93
CA VAL A 108 -18.77 31.34 17.69
C VAL A 108 -19.69 31.60 16.49
N TYR A 109 -19.68 30.68 15.54
CA TYR A 109 -20.46 30.73 14.32
C TYR A 109 -21.46 29.58 14.31
N VAL A 110 -22.72 29.84 13.98
CA VAL A 110 -23.79 28.83 13.99
C VAL A 110 -24.39 28.72 12.59
N ILE A 111 -24.45 27.50 12.05
CA ILE A 111 -25.05 27.25 10.75
C ILE A 111 -26.54 27.69 10.70
N PRO A 112 -26.99 28.37 9.63
CA PRO A 112 -28.41 28.67 9.45
C PRO A 112 -29.22 27.40 9.10
N PRO A 113 -30.54 27.39 9.35
CA PRO A 113 -31.39 26.28 8.95
C PRO A 113 -31.40 26.12 7.42
N ASN A 114 -31.52 24.86 6.95
CA ASN A 114 -31.63 24.52 5.53
C ASN A 114 -30.47 24.96 4.62
N ALA A 115 -29.25 25.03 5.14
CA ALA A 115 -28.04 25.29 4.36
C ALA A 115 -27.00 24.18 4.56
N ASP A 116 -26.17 23.97 3.55
CA ASP A 116 -24.91 23.22 3.68
C ASP A 116 -23.77 24.24 3.81
N LEU A 117 -22.87 24.00 4.76
CA LEU A 117 -21.75 24.89 5.09
C LEU A 117 -20.42 24.28 4.63
N THR A 118 -19.56 25.11 4.04
CA THR A 118 -18.16 24.76 3.74
C THR A 118 -17.22 25.86 4.19
N LEU A 119 -15.96 25.49 4.42
CA LEU A 119 -14.86 26.42 4.66
C LEU A 119 -13.90 26.39 3.47
N GLN A 120 -13.52 27.57 2.96
CA GLN A 120 -12.51 27.71 1.93
C GLN A 120 -11.74 29.02 2.14
N ASN A 121 -10.41 28.95 2.19
CA ASN A 121 -9.51 30.06 2.50
C ASN A 121 -9.92 30.81 3.78
N SER A 122 -10.28 30.07 4.84
CA SER A 122 -10.83 30.65 6.09
C SER A 122 -12.11 31.48 5.93
N VAL A 123 -12.85 31.30 4.83
CA VAL A 123 -14.16 31.91 4.56
C VAL A 123 -15.24 30.85 4.56
N LEU A 124 -16.29 31.10 5.35
CA LEU A 124 -17.49 30.26 5.41
C LEU A 124 -18.40 30.55 4.23
N ASN A 125 -18.75 29.50 3.47
CA ASN A 125 -19.62 29.59 2.30
C ASN A 125 -20.89 28.76 2.52
N LEU A 126 -22.03 29.33 2.16
CA LEU A 126 -23.33 28.69 2.29
C LEU A 126 -23.83 28.24 0.93
N THR A 127 -24.28 27.00 0.85
CA THR A 127 -24.92 26.46 -0.34
C THR A 127 -26.29 25.88 -0.02
N LYS A 128 -27.16 25.84 -1.02
CA LYS A 128 -28.46 25.17 -0.87
C LYS A 128 -28.23 23.66 -0.87
N PRO A 129 -28.84 22.90 0.05
CA PRO A 129 -28.57 21.48 0.15
C PRO A 129 -29.01 20.72 -1.10
N ALA A 130 -28.08 20.00 -1.72
CA ALA A 130 -28.34 19.27 -2.97
C ALA A 130 -29.16 17.97 -2.75
N LYS A 131 -29.13 17.40 -1.54
CA LYS A 131 -29.76 16.10 -1.20
C LYS A 131 -31.05 16.27 -0.38
N ARG A 132 -31.95 15.27 -0.48
CA ARG A 132 -33.18 15.17 0.34
C ARG A 132 -32.82 14.99 1.83
N ARG A 133 -33.67 15.50 2.74
CA ARG A 133 -33.47 15.58 4.21
C ARG A 133 -32.79 14.36 4.85
N GLY A 134 -33.17 13.13 4.49
CA GLY A 134 -32.65 11.89 5.12
C GLY A 134 -31.27 11.41 4.65
N LEU A 135 -30.65 12.10 3.68
CA LEU A 135 -29.28 11.82 3.19
C LEU A 135 -28.35 13.02 3.40
N ARG A 136 -28.79 14.02 4.20
CA ARG A 136 -27.99 15.19 4.53
C ARG A 136 -27.06 14.82 5.68
N LEU A 137 -25.77 15.03 5.49
CA LEU A 137 -24.71 14.85 6.48
C LEU A 137 -23.96 16.18 6.63
N PRO A 138 -24.62 17.24 7.13
CA PRO A 138 -24.05 18.58 7.18
C PRO A 138 -22.78 18.64 8.02
N ILE A 139 -22.68 17.82 9.08
CA ILE A 139 -21.51 17.80 9.96
C ILE A 139 -20.32 17.19 9.19
N ASP A 140 -20.49 16.01 8.58
CA ASP A 140 -19.44 15.40 7.75
C ASP A 140 -19.00 16.32 6.60
N HIS A 141 -19.96 16.99 5.95
CA HIS A 141 -19.68 17.90 4.84
C HIS A 141 -18.80 19.08 5.27
N PHE A 142 -19.17 19.76 6.36
CA PHE A 142 -18.39 20.87 6.88
C PHE A 142 -17.02 20.41 7.36
N LEU A 143 -16.95 19.34 8.17
CA LEU A 143 -15.69 18.84 8.74
C LEU A 143 -14.70 18.38 7.66
N ARG A 144 -15.17 17.80 6.54
CA ARG A 144 -14.30 17.49 5.38
C ARG A 144 -13.69 18.77 4.79
N SER A 145 -14.47 19.83 4.60
CA SER A 145 -13.95 21.11 4.10
C SER A 145 -13.00 21.80 5.10
N LEU A 146 -13.32 21.71 6.40
CA LEU A 146 -12.49 22.21 7.49
C LEU A 146 -11.12 21.51 7.49
N ALA A 147 -11.11 20.18 7.34
CA ALA A 147 -9.88 19.40 7.26
C ALA A 147 -8.99 19.84 6.09
N THR A 148 -9.58 19.96 4.89
CA THR A 148 -8.84 20.36 3.69
C THR A 148 -8.27 21.78 3.80
N ASP A 149 -9.02 22.71 4.39
CA ASP A 149 -8.65 24.12 4.48
C ASP A 149 -7.62 24.40 5.59
N GLN A 150 -7.84 23.87 6.79
CA GLN A 150 -7.08 24.23 8.00
C GLN A 150 -6.05 23.17 8.40
N ARG A 151 -6.13 21.96 7.86
CA ARG A 151 -5.20 20.84 8.10
C ARG A 151 -4.92 20.55 9.59
N ASP A 152 -3.69 20.73 10.04
CA ASP A 152 -3.25 20.54 11.43
C ASP A 152 -3.79 21.61 12.39
N LYS A 153 -4.26 22.75 11.86
CA LYS A 153 -4.97 23.80 12.60
C LYS A 153 -6.48 23.58 12.67
N ALA A 154 -6.99 22.46 12.15
CA ALA A 154 -8.37 22.04 12.36
C ALA A 154 -8.52 21.23 13.64
N ALA A 155 -9.62 21.47 14.36
CA ALA A 155 -10.09 20.58 15.41
C ALA A 155 -11.56 20.22 15.17
N CYS A 156 -11.93 18.96 15.40
CA CYS A 156 -13.33 18.54 15.39
C CYS A 156 -13.77 18.01 16.75
N ILE A 157 -15.00 18.38 17.12
CA ILE A 157 -15.64 17.94 18.35
C ILE A 157 -16.98 17.30 17.99
N ILE A 158 -17.16 16.02 18.31
CA ILE A 158 -18.44 15.33 18.16
C ILE A 158 -19.12 15.21 19.52
N LEU A 159 -20.28 15.85 19.66
CA LEU A 159 -21.08 15.87 20.87
C LEU A 159 -22.32 14.96 20.75
N SER A 160 -23.17 14.98 21.79
CA SER A 160 -24.43 14.23 21.86
C SER A 160 -25.25 14.33 20.58
N GLY A 161 -25.73 13.17 20.15
CA GLY A 161 -26.54 13.06 18.94
C GLY A 161 -26.90 11.63 18.57
N THR A 162 -27.86 11.51 17.66
CA THR A 162 -28.29 10.24 17.06
C THR A 162 -27.69 10.10 15.66
N GLY A 163 -27.41 8.86 15.24
CA GLY A 163 -26.88 8.56 13.90
C GLY A 163 -25.35 8.61 13.83
N THR A 164 -24.82 8.77 12.60
CA THR A 164 -23.39 8.63 12.31
C THR A 164 -22.76 9.87 11.66
N ASP A 165 -23.52 10.97 11.50
CA ASP A 165 -23.03 12.21 10.91
C ASP A 165 -21.94 12.84 11.79
N GLY A 166 -20.79 13.16 11.20
CA GLY A 166 -19.56 13.56 11.88
C GLY A 166 -18.48 12.47 11.90
N THR A 167 -18.83 11.21 11.62
CA THR A 167 -17.87 10.10 11.61
C THR A 167 -16.87 10.22 10.45
N LEU A 168 -17.32 10.55 9.24
CA LEU A 168 -16.45 10.68 8.07
C LEU A 168 -15.69 12.00 8.07
N GLY A 169 -16.30 13.04 8.62
CA GLY A 169 -15.68 14.34 8.86
C GLY A 169 -14.52 14.22 9.86
N LEU A 170 -14.72 13.51 10.96
CA LEU A 170 -13.67 13.23 11.94
C LEU A 170 -12.51 12.44 11.32
N LYS A 171 -12.79 11.41 10.50
CA LYS A 171 -11.76 10.70 9.73
C LYS A 171 -10.94 11.68 8.86
N ALA A 172 -11.60 12.59 8.16
CA ALA A 172 -10.93 13.57 7.30
C ALA A 172 -10.06 14.55 8.10
N VAL A 173 -10.55 15.08 9.22
CA VAL A 173 -9.77 15.96 10.12
C VAL A 173 -8.53 15.24 10.64
N LYS A 174 -8.66 13.97 11.05
CA LYS A 174 -7.54 13.15 11.49
C LYS A 174 -6.50 12.94 10.38
N GLU A 175 -6.93 12.68 9.15
CA GLU A 175 -6.06 12.45 7.99
C GLU A 175 -5.06 13.61 7.80
N GLU A 176 -5.57 14.83 7.89
CA GLU A 176 -4.82 16.07 7.75
C GLU A 176 -4.03 16.46 9.02
N GLY A 177 -4.11 15.65 10.08
CA GLY A 177 -3.38 15.87 11.33
C GLY A 177 -4.08 16.78 12.33
N GLY A 178 -5.33 17.18 12.06
CA GLY A 178 -6.13 17.96 12.99
C GLY A 178 -6.51 17.19 14.26
N LEU A 179 -6.96 17.91 15.29
CA LEU A 179 -7.33 17.36 16.59
C LEU A 179 -8.75 16.78 16.57
N THR A 180 -8.95 15.59 17.15
CA THR A 180 -10.26 14.95 17.22
C THR A 180 -10.69 14.67 18.66
N ILE A 181 -11.78 15.30 19.09
CA ILE A 181 -12.35 15.13 20.43
C ILE A 181 -13.77 14.59 20.29
N VAL A 182 -14.14 13.65 21.17
CA VAL A 182 -15.51 13.14 21.25
C VAL A 182 -16.02 13.24 22.67
N GLN A 183 -17.29 13.63 22.81
CA GLN A 183 -17.97 13.62 24.09
C GLN A 183 -18.01 12.20 24.66
N SER A 184 -17.70 12.05 25.96
CA SER A 184 -17.77 10.77 26.64
C SER A 184 -19.19 10.16 26.55
N PRO A 185 -19.36 8.89 26.10
CA PRO A 185 -20.69 8.31 25.86
C PRO A 185 -21.61 8.28 27.10
N ASP A 186 -21.03 8.26 28.29
CA ASP A 186 -21.72 8.28 29.59
C ASP A 186 -22.27 9.67 29.97
N SER A 187 -21.67 10.75 29.44
CA SER A 187 -22.18 12.12 29.60
C SER A 187 -23.14 12.54 28.48
N ALA A 188 -23.20 11.78 27.38
CA ALA A 188 -24.04 12.10 26.24
C ALA A 188 -25.50 11.68 26.46
N ARG A 189 -26.44 12.61 26.31
CA ARG A 189 -27.87 12.31 26.36
C ARG A 189 -28.28 11.30 25.27
N TYR A 190 -27.67 11.42 24.10
CA TYR A 190 -27.73 10.44 23.01
C TYR A 190 -26.30 10.10 22.59
N ASN A 191 -25.93 8.84 22.74
CA ASN A 191 -24.55 8.37 22.55
C ASN A 191 -24.28 7.76 21.17
N GLY A 192 -25.26 7.76 20.25
CA GLY A 192 -25.11 7.16 18.91
C GLY A 192 -23.98 7.79 18.10
N MET A 193 -23.98 9.13 17.98
CA MET A 193 -22.92 9.86 17.29
C MET A 193 -21.54 9.70 17.98
N PRO A 194 -21.42 9.92 19.31
CA PRO A 194 -20.18 9.65 20.02
C PRO A 194 -19.62 8.23 19.83
N LEU A 195 -20.46 7.20 19.96
CA LEU A 195 -20.03 5.81 19.78
C LEU A 195 -19.59 5.53 18.34
N SER A 196 -20.32 6.06 17.35
CA SER A 196 -19.93 5.95 15.94
C SER A 196 -18.54 6.55 15.68
N ALA A 197 -18.28 7.74 16.25
CA ALA A 197 -16.99 8.39 16.15
C ALA A 197 -15.87 7.62 16.89
N ILE A 198 -16.09 7.16 18.11
CA ILE A 198 -15.12 6.36 18.89
C ILE A 198 -14.78 5.05 18.18
N ASN A 199 -15.77 4.39 17.59
CA ASN A 199 -15.58 3.13 16.87
C ASN A 199 -14.71 3.29 15.61
N THR A 200 -14.41 4.51 15.15
CA THR A 200 -13.38 4.72 14.13
C THR A 200 -11.99 4.31 14.63
N GLY A 201 -11.72 4.39 15.93
CA GLY A 201 -10.39 4.22 16.52
C GLY A 201 -9.45 5.40 16.28
N LEU A 202 -9.95 6.51 15.72
CA LEU A 202 -9.16 7.68 15.33
C LEU A 202 -9.31 8.86 16.30
N VAL A 203 -10.13 8.73 17.33
CA VAL A 203 -10.36 9.77 18.34
C VAL A 203 -9.12 9.96 19.19
N ASP A 204 -8.63 11.20 19.31
CA ASP A 204 -7.49 11.52 20.16
C ASP A 204 -7.90 11.55 21.63
N MET A 205 -9.02 12.20 21.95
CA MET A 205 -9.49 12.38 23.31
C MET A 205 -11.00 12.14 23.46
N VAL A 206 -11.37 11.40 24.49
CA VAL A 206 -12.76 11.20 24.91
C VAL A 206 -12.96 11.92 26.24
N LEU A 207 -13.71 13.02 26.23
CA LEU A 207 -13.82 13.94 27.36
C LEU A 207 -15.28 14.29 27.67
N LYS A 208 -15.56 14.68 28.91
CA LYS A 208 -16.82 15.31 29.27
C LYS A 208 -16.86 16.75 28.72
N PRO A 209 -18.02 17.28 28.32
CA PRO A 209 -18.10 18.61 27.69
C PRO A 209 -17.48 19.73 28.50
N ASP A 210 -17.64 19.67 29.83
CA ASP A 210 -17.07 20.62 30.80
C ASP A 210 -15.53 20.68 30.79
N SER A 211 -14.87 19.59 30.40
CA SER A 211 -13.42 19.42 30.41
C SER A 211 -12.76 19.69 29.06
N ILE A 212 -13.57 19.78 27.99
CA ILE A 212 -13.07 20.01 26.62
C ILE A 212 -12.47 21.41 26.48
N GLY A 213 -13.07 22.42 27.11
CA GLY A 213 -12.60 23.81 27.04
C GLY A 213 -11.17 23.98 27.54
N ASP A 214 -10.90 23.50 28.75
CA ASP A 214 -9.57 23.54 29.37
C ASP A 214 -8.53 22.81 28.51
N TYR A 215 -8.88 21.66 27.97
CA TYR A 215 -8.01 20.89 27.09
C TYR A 215 -7.67 21.65 25.80
N LEU A 216 -8.66 22.28 25.15
CA LEU A 216 -8.44 23.05 23.93
C LEU A 216 -7.53 24.26 24.16
N VAL A 217 -7.69 24.97 25.29
CA VAL A 217 -6.83 26.11 25.64
C VAL A 217 -5.39 25.63 25.80
N ALA A 218 -5.15 24.58 26.59
CA ALA A 218 -3.82 24.01 26.78
C ALA A 218 -3.19 23.50 25.47
N TYR A 219 -4.00 22.93 24.58
CA TYR A 219 -3.57 22.46 23.26
C TYR A 219 -3.19 23.62 22.33
N ALA A 220 -4.03 24.67 22.26
CA ALA A 220 -3.81 25.84 21.43
C ALA A 220 -2.58 26.66 21.88
N GLU A 221 -2.34 26.76 23.19
CA GLU A 221 -1.14 27.38 23.73
C GLU A 221 0.14 26.66 23.28
N ARG A 222 0.15 25.32 23.30
CA ARG A 222 1.31 24.54 22.83
C ARG A 222 1.52 24.67 21.32
N LEU A 223 0.46 24.65 20.52
CA LEU A 223 0.56 24.90 19.08
C LEU A 223 1.20 26.26 18.78
N ARG A 224 0.80 27.31 19.51
CA ARG A 224 1.36 28.66 19.38
C ARG A 224 2.85 28.73 19.75
N ILE A 225 3.28 27.96 20.75
CA ILE A 225 4.68 27.88 21.16
C ILE A 225 5.52 27.10 20.12
N GLY A 226 4.91 26.09 19.48
CA GLY A 226 5.53 25.29 18.41
C GLY A 226 5.84 26.11 17.15
N ASP A 227 4.96 27.01 16.70
CA ASP A 227 4.98 27.66 15.38
C ASP A 227 6.17 28.63 15.10
N GLY A 228 7.21 28.77 15.94
CA GLY A 228 8.31 29.69 15.60
C GLY A 228 9.62 29.73 16.37
N GLN A 229 9.79 29.09 17.54
CA GLN A 229 11.07 29.18 18.28
C GLN A 229 11.60 27.89 18.90
N GLN A 230 10.77 26.85 19.09
CA GLN A 230 11.20 25.59 19.71
C GLN A 230 11.45 24.44 18.73
N ILE A 231 10.90 24.47 17.51
CA ILE A 231 11.12 23.42 16.48
C ILE A 231 12.62 23.22 16.20
N GLN A 232 13.42 24.29 16.13
CA GLN A 232 14.86 24.20 15.90
C GLN A 232 15.68 23.61 17.07
N GLN A 233 15.13 23.56 18.29
CA GLN A 233 15.78 22.93 19.45
C GLN A 233 15.21 21.55 19.78
N ILE A 234 13.97 21.27 19.39
CA ILE A 234 13.30 19.97 19.58
C ILE A 234 13.71 18.97 18.49
N GLU A 235 13.87 19.40 17.23
CA GLU A 235 14.33 18.53 16.12
C GLU A 235 15.61 17.73 16.42
N PRO A 236 16.71 18.32 16.97
CA PRO A 236 17.91 17.55 17.29
C PRO A 236 17.71 16.54 18.45
N ASP A 237 16.95 16.89 19.49
CA ASP A 237 16.66 15.98 20.63
C ASP A 237 15.73 14.83 20.20
N ILE A 238 14.78 15.11 19.31
CA ILE A 238 13.93 14.07 18.71
C ILE A 238 14.79 13.15 17.84
N ALA A 239 15.64 13.68 16.95
CA ALA A 239 16.45 12.87 16.06
C ALA A 239 17.34 11.87 16.82
N ASP A 240 17.93 12.30 17.94
CA ASP A 240 18.76 11.45 18.80
C ASP A 240 17.94 10.37 19.53
N THR A 241 16.69 10.67 19.91
CA THR A 241 15.79 9.73 20.60
C THR A 241 14.95 8.85 19.67
N LEU A 242 14.86 9.18 18.37
CA LEU A 242 14.07 8.43 17.38
C LEU A 242 14.49 6.96 17.28
N HIS A 243 15.79 6.67 17.37
CA HIS A 243 16.28 5.30 17.30
C HIS A 243 15.70 4.42 18.41
N ASP A 244 15.65 4.95 19.64
CA ASP A 244 15.08 4.26 20.80
C ASP A 244 13.55 4.11 20.66
N ILE A 245 12.87 5.12 20.13
CA ILE A 245 11.44 5.06 19.83
C ILE A 245 11.15 3.97 18.78
N TYR A 246 11.96 3.88 17.71
CA TYR A 246 11.83 2.80 16.72
C TYR A 246 12.09 1.43 17.32
N ALA A 247 13.08 1.29 18.20
CA ALA A 247 13.36 0.04 18.88
C ALA A 247 12.19 -0.39 19.78
N LEU A 248 11.59 0.54 20.54
CA LEU A 248 10.42 0.28 21.36
C LEU A 248 9.20 -0.12 20.52
N LEU A 249 8.93 0.61 19.44
CA LEU A 249 7.85 0.26 18.50
C LEU A 249 8.06 -1.13 17.91
N LYS A 250 9.27 -1.46 17.46
CA LYS A 250 9.60 -2.78 16.90
C LYS A 250 9.46 -3.89 17.91
N LEU A 251 9.88 -3.66 19.17
CA LEU A 251 9.75 -4.64 20.25
C LEU A 251 8.29 -4.93 20.60
N HIS A 252 7.45 -3.90 20.68
CA HIS A 252 6.05 -4.03 21.08
C HIS A 252 5.11 -4.44 19.95
N THR A 253 5.37 -3.98 18.71
CA THR A 253 4.46 -4.17 17.57
C THR A 253 5.00 -5.14 16.53
N GLY A 254 6.31 -5.44 16.54
CA GLY A 254 6.96 -6.26 15.52
C GLY A 254 7.23 -5.56 14.19
N HIS A 255 6.88 -4.27 14.07
CA HIS A 255 7.03 -3.46 12.86
C HIS A 255 8.19 -2.47 12.96
N ASP A 256 8.94 -2.34 11.85
CA ASP A 256 10.10 -1.47 11.77
C ASP A 256 9.76 -0.22 10.96
N PHE A 257 9.91 0.95 11.59
CA PHE A 257 9.63 2.26 11.00
C PHE A 257 10.88 2.99 10.50
N SER A 258 12.07 2.39 10.61
CA SER A 258 13.33 3.02 10.16
C SER A 258 13.34 3.35 8.65
N GLY A 259 12.64 2.57 7.83
CA GLY A 259 12.49 2.83 6.39
C GLY A 259 11.41 3.86 6.02
N TYR A 260 10.77 4.49 7.01
CA TYR A 260 9.75 5.52 6.79
C TYR A 260 10.39 6.91 6.75
N LYS A 261 9.71 7.88 6.15
CA LYS A 261 10.20 9.27 6.07
C LYS A 261 10.25 9.89 7.46
N GLU A 262 11.46 10.21 7.92
CA GLU A 262 11.71 10.76 9.26
C GLU A 262 10.84 11.99 9.55
N ASN A 263 10.79 12.98 8.65
CA ASN A 263 9.96 14.19 8.85
C ASN A 263 8.46 13.86 9.07
N THR A 264 7.97 12.77 8.48
CA THR A 264 6.57 12.35 8.70
C THR A 264 6.41 11.74 10.10
N ILE A 265 7.36 10.93 10.53
CA ILE A 265 7.38 10.35 11.88
C ILE A 265 7.52 11.45 12.94
N ILE A 266 8.48 12.35 12.78
CA ILE A 266 8.74 13.47 13.71
C ILE A 266 7.46 14.28 13.92
N ARG A 267 6.80 14.70 12.83
CA ARG A 267 5.54 15.46 12.93
C ARG A 267 4.43 14.70 13.67
N ARG A 268 4.34 13.38 13.49
CA ARG A 268 3.35 12.54 14.18
C ARG A 268 3.70 12.36 15.66
N LEU A 269 4.99 12.27 15.97
CA LEU A 269 5.51 12.24 17.33
C LEU A 269 5.21 13.54 18.08
N GLU A 270 5.55 14.68 17.48
CA GLU A 270 5.26 16.03 18.02
C GLU A 270 3.78 16.22 18.29
N ARG A 271 2.92 15.72 17.39
CA ARG A 271 1.47 15.74 17.59
C ARG A 271 1.05 14.92 18.81
N ARG A 272 1.57 13.70 19.00
CA ARG A 272 1.29 12.90 20.20
C ARG A 272 1.82 13.56 21.47
N MET A 273 3.00 14.18 21.41
CA MET A 273 3.55 14.96 22.51
C MET A 273 2.61 16.11 22.88
N THR A 274 2.10 16.84 21.88
CA THR A 274 1.16 17.95 22.07
C THR A 274 -0.17 17.49 22.69
N ILE A 275 -0.72 16.37 22.21
CA ILE A 275 -1.95 15.75 22.74
C ILE A 275 -1.77 15.31 24.20
N ASN A 276 -0.65 14.63 24.49
CA ASN A 276 -0.33 14.15 25.84
C ASN A 276 0.27 15.23 26.74
N GLN A 277 0.38 16.46 26.25
CA GLN A 277 0.86 17.60 27.03
C GLN A 277 2.33 17.46 27.50
N ILE A 278 3.17 16.81 26.69
CA ILE A 278 4.60 16.60 26.94
C ILE A 278 5.42 17.53 26.05
N SER A 279 6.44 18.18 26.62
CA SER A 279 7.21 19.25 25.96
C SER A 279 8.53 18.81 25.32
N ASP A 280 9.07 17.65 25.72
CA ASP A 280 10.41 17.20 25.32
C ASP A 280 10.40 15.72 24.92
N ALA A 281 11.30 15.36 23.98
CA ALA A 281 11.34 14.04 23.36
C ALA A 281 11.76 12.97 24.37
N THR A 282 12.73 13.30 25.23
CA THR A 282 13.20 12.43 26.32
C THR A 282 12.08 12.10 27.31
N GLY A 283 11.28 13.09 27.70
CA GLY A 283 10.11 12.92 28.56
C GLY A 283 9.04 12.05 27.90
N TYR A 284 8.84 12.20 26.60
CA TYR A 284 7.91 11.36 25.85
C TYR A 284 8.42 9.91 25.71
N LEU A 285 9.71 9.70 25.48
CA LEU A 285 10.32 8.36 25.47
C LEU A 285 10.11 7.64 26.81
N ARG A 286 10.29 8.33 27.94
CA ARG A 286 9.99 7.78 29.27
C ARG A 286 8.51 7.43 29.40
N TYR A 287 7.63 8.31 28.94
CA TYR A 287 6.19 8.05 28.96
C TYR A 287 5.80 6.81 28.13
N LEU A 288 6.42 6.61 26.96
CA LEU A 288 6.24 5.40 26.15
C LEU A 288 6.70 4.13 26.90
N GLN A 289 7.82 4.20 27.62
CA GLN A 289 8.33 3.08 28.41
C GLN A 289 7.42 2.72 29.59
N GLU A 290 6.82 3.72 30.24
CA GLU A 290 5.94 3.52 31.41
C GLU A 290 4.49 3.17 31.01
N THR A 291 4.06 3.56 29.81
CA THR A 291 2.66 3.45 29.36
C THR A 291 2.55 2.65 28.05
N PRO A 292 2.35 1.32 28.11
CA PRO A 292 2.20 0.47 26.93
C PRO A 292 1.01 0.82 26.03
N LEU A 293 -0.02 1.49 26.56
CA LEU A 293 -1.14 1.97 25.76
C LEU A 293 -0.74 3.14 24.84
N GLU A 294 0.26 3.94 25.23
CA GLU A 294 0.75 5.05 24.40
C GLU A 294 1.63 4.54 23.25
N VAL A 295 2.55 3.61 23.52
CA VAL A 295 2.71 2.38 22.73
C VAL A 295 1.92 2.25 21.42
N GLU A 296 0.76 1.63 21.60
CA GLU A 296 -0.21 1.34 20.55
C GLU A 296 -0.85 2.62 19.98
N ALA A 297 -1.03 3.66 20.77
CA ALA A 297 -1.60 4.92 20.29
C ALA A 297 -0.66 5.64 19.31
N LEU A 298 0.64 5.66 19.59
CA LEU A 298 1.67 6.14 18.68
C LEU A 298 1.73 5.26 17.44
N PHE A 299 1.72 3.93 17.60
CA PHE A 299 1.66 3.02 16.45
C PHE A 299 0.47 3.37 15.53
N ARG A 300 -0.74 3.47 16.09
CA ARG A 300 -1.95 3.88 15.33
C ARG A 300 -1.83 5.29 14.73
N GLU A 301 -1.14 6.21 15.39
CA GLU A 301 -0.88 7.55 14.85
C GLU A 301 0.01 7.51 13.59
N LEU A 302 1.00 6.61 13.59
CA LEU A 302 1.88 6.39 12.45
C LEU A 302 1.14 5.68 11.29
N LEU A 303 0.10 4.90 11.60
CA LEU A 303 -0.77 4.25 10.62
C LEU A 303 -1.91 5.18 10.21
N ILE A 304 -1.72 5.97 9.16
CA ILE A 304 -2.80 6.79 8.60
C ILE A 304 -3.80 5.88 7.87
N GLY A 305 -4.75 5.31 8.63
CA GLY A 305 -5.74 4.34 8.15
C GLY A 305 -7.00 4.96 7.54
N VAL A 306 -6.94 6.20 7.03
CA VAL A 306 -8.12 6.89 6.48
C VAL A 306 -8.37 6.43 5.05
N THR A 307 -9.52 5.81 4.84
CA THR A 307 -9.97 5.29 3.56
C THR A 307 -11.47 5.52 3.37
N SER A 308 -11.92 5.50 2.13
CA SER A 308 -13.32 5.65 1.74
C SER A 308 -13.65 4.81 0.51
N PHE A 309 -14.91 4.43 0.37
CA PHE A 309 -15.36 3.69 -0.79
C PHE A 309 -15.18 4.53 -2.07
N PHE A 310 -14.63 3.92 -3.11
CA PHE A 310 -14.41 4.55 -4.41
C PHE A 310 -13.62 5.87 -4.34
N ARG A 311 -12.63 5.95 -3.44
CA ARG A 311 -11.73 7.10 -3.30
C ARG A 311 -11.18 7.54 -4.65
N ASP A 312 -11.47 8.78 -5.06
CA ASP A 312 -11.31 9.28 -6.44
C ASP A 312 -12.20 8.53 -7.46
N PRO A 313 -13.53 8.81 -7.51
CA PRO A 313 -14.47 8.03 -8.33
C PRO A 313 -14.08 7.95 -9.82
N GLN A 314 -13.53 9.04 -10.37
CA GLN A 314 -13.07 9.10 -11.77
C GLN A 314 -11.90 8.14 -12.04
N ALA A 315 -11.06 7.85 -11.05
CA ALA A 315 -9.98 6.88 -11.16
C ALA A 315 -10.53 5.45 -11.28
N PHE A 316 -11.55 5.14 -10.47
CA PHE A 316 -12.23 3.84 -10.51
C PHE A 316 -13.04 3.63 -11.81
N GLU A 317 -13.64 4.68 -12.36
CA GLU A 317 -14.27 4.63 -13.70
C GLU A 317 -13.24 4.32 -14.81
N PHE A 318 -12.08 4.95 -14.74
CA PHE A 318 -10.98 4.68 -15.66
C PHE A 318 -10.46 3.25 -15.51
N LEU A 319 -10.24 2.79 -14.27
CA LEU A 319 -9.81 1.43 -13.95
C LEU A 319 -10.80 0.39 -14.51
N GLU A 320 -12.11 0.62 -14.37
CA GLU A 320 -13.13 -0.26 -14.94
C GLU A 320 -12.97 -0.37 -16.46
N ARG A 321 -12.83 0.77 -17.15
CA ARG A 321 -12.82 0.83 -18.61
C ARG A 321 -11.53 0.25 -19.21
N GLU A 322 -10.37 0.64 -18.70
CA GLU A 322 -9.07 0.39 -19.33
C GLU A 322 -8.33 -0.82 -18.76
N VAL A 323 -8.70 -1.29 -17.56
CA VAL A 323 -8.01 -2.43 -16.90
C VAL A 323 -8.95 -3.60 -16.70
N ILE A 324 -10.08 -3.41 -16.01
CA ILE A 324 -10.98 -4.52 -15.67
C ILE A 324 -11.59 -5.13 -16.93
N ARG A 325 -12.16 -4.33 -17.84
CA ARG A 325 -12.78 -4.85 -19.07
C ARG A 325 -11.78 -5.64 -19.94
N PRO A 326 -10.55 -5.16 -20.24
CA PRO A 326 -9.56 -5.95 -20.97
C PRO A 326 -9.09 -7.21 -20.22
N LEU A 327 -9.01 -7.17 -18.88
CA LEU A 327 -8.62 -8.32 -18.07
C LEU A 327 -9.62 -9.48 -18.23
N PHE A 328 -10.92 -9.19 -18.16
CA PHE A 328 -11.97 -10.19 -18.42
C PHE A 328 -12.02 -10.64 -19.89
N ALA A 329 -11.62 -9.78 -20.84
CA ALA A 329 -11.54 -10.15 -22.25
C ALA A 329 -10.41 -11.15 -22.53
N SER A 330 -9.21 -10.91 -22.00
CA SER A 330 -8.03 -11.78 -22.16
C SER A 330 -8.17 -13.15 -21.50
N THR A 331 -8.98 -13.25 -20.44
CA THR A 331 -9.27 -14.51 -19.75
C THR A 331 -10.21 -15.43 -20.55
N ARG A 332 -10.76 -14.93 -21.67
CA ARG A 332 -11.64 -15.72 -22.56
C ARG A 332 -10.91 -16.89 -23.22
N ASP A 333 -9.64 -16.69 -23.57
CA ASP A 333 -8.88 -17.66 -24.36
C ASP A 333 -8.18 -18.70 -23.47
N THR A 334 -7.94 -18.37 -22.20
CA THR A 334 -7.39 -19.26 -21.18
C THR A 334 -8.14 -19.08 -19.85
N PRO A 335 -9.08 -19.98 -19.49
CA PRO A 335 -9.86 -19.84 -18.27
C PRO A 335 -8.92 -19.92 -17.06
N ARG A 336 -8.79 -18.79 -16.36
CA ARG A 336 -8.00 -18.64 -15.14
C ARG A 336 -8.71 -17.71 -14.17
N GLN A 337 -8.44 -17.90 -12.89
CA GLN A 337 -8.95 -17.01 -11.84
C GLN A 337 -8.23 -15.65 -11.92
N ILE A 338 -8.99 -14.56 -11.87
CA ILE A 338 -8.47 -13.20 -11.74
C ILE A 338 -8.03 -12.98 -10.28
N ARG A 339 -6.77 -12.60 -10.08
CA ARG A 339 -6.23 -12.38 -8.72
C ARG A 339 -5.81 -10.94 -8.53
N VAL A 340 -6.39 -10.27 -7.54
CA VAL A 340 -6.11 -8.88 -7.23
C VAL A 340 -5.54 -8.76 -5.82
N TRP A 341 -4.54 -7.89 -5.62
CA TRP A 341 -4.00 -7.60 -4.30
C TRP A 341 -4.13 -6.12 -3.97
N THR A 342 -4.60 -5.83 -2.75
CA THR A 342 -4.77 -4.50 -2.18
C THR A 342 -3.93 -4.40 -0.88
N PRO A 343 -2.61 -4.14 -0.98
CA PRO A 343 -1.78 -3.85 0.18
C PRO A 343 -2.11 -2.48 0.77
N GLY A 344 -2.15 -2.36 2.10
CA GLY A 344 -2.57 -1.14 2.80
C GLY A 344 -4.09 -0.94 2.75
N CYS A 345 -4.88 -2.01 2.91
CA CYS A 345 -6.33 -1.97 2.70
C CYS A 345 -7.13 -1.23 3.79
N ALA A 346 -6.48 -0.86 4.89
CA ALA A 346 -7.08 -0.23 6.07
C ALA A 346 -8.36 -0.95 6.50
N THR A 347 -9.49 -0.24 6.65
CA THR A 347 -10.78 -0.81 7.07
C THR A 347 -11.56 -1.50 5.94
N GLY A 348 -10.93 -1.74 4.78
CA GLY A 348 -11.44 -2.61 3.71
C GLY A 348 -12.25 -1.92 2.62
N GLU A 349 -12.53 -0.61 2.73
CA GLU A 349 -13.32 0.15 1.75
C GLU A 349 -12.78 0.01 0.32
N GLU A 350 -11.46 0.11 0.12
CA GLU A 350 -10.84 -0.03 -1.21
C GLU A 350 -10.97 -1.46 -1.77
N ALA A 351 -10.67 -2.47 -0.94
CA ALA A 351 -10.78 -3.87 -1.34
C ALA A 351 -12.20 -4.24 -1.75
N TYR A 352 -13.20 -3.74 -1.01
CA TYR A 352 -14.61 -3.92 -1.37
C TYR A 352 -15.03 -3.13 -2.60
N SER A 353 -14.53 -1.90 -2.81
CA SER A 353 -14.77 -1.15 -4.04
C SER A 353 -14.27 -1.90 -5.27
N ILE A 354 -13.08 -2.50 -5.19
CA ILE A 354 -12.53 -3.34 -6.27
C ILE A 354 -13.38 -4.60 -6.47
N ALA A 355 -13.75 -5.30 -5.39
CA ALA A 355 -14.59 -6.50 -5.49
C ALA A 355 -15.97 -6.19 -6.10
N ILE A 356 -16.57 -5.06 -5.74
CA ILE A 356 -17.84 -4.59 -6.31
C ILE A 356 -17.68 -4.31 -7.82
N LEU A 357 -16.62 -3.64 -8.26
CA LEU A 357 -16.40 -3.38 -9.69
C LEU A 357 -16.21 -4.67 -10.50
N LEU A 358 -15.45 -5.62 -9.96
CA LEU A 358 -15.27 -6.94 -10.58
C LEU A 358 -16.60 -7.68 -10.67
N GLN A 359 -17.42 -7.65 -9.62
CA GLN A 359 -18.75 -8.26 -9.60
C GLN A 359 -19.71 -7.57 -10.58
N GLU A 360 -19.72 -6.23 -10.66
CA GLU A 360 -20.53 -5.47 -11.62
C GLU A 360 -20.23 -5.87 -13.06
N HIS A 361 -18.96 -6.10 -13.37
CA HIS A 361 -18.55 -6.57 -14.70
C HIS A 361 -18.93 -8.04 -14.95
N LEU A 362 -18.79 -8.89 -13.94
CA LEU A 362 -19.18 -10.30 -14.01
C LEU A 362 -20.69 -10.45 -14.27
N ASP A 363 -21.53 -9.72 -13.52
CA ASP A 363 -22.98 -9.72 -13.66
C ASP A 363 -23.43 -9.29 -15.07
N ARG A 364 -22.76 -8.29 -15.65
CA ARG A 364 -23.05 -7.78 -16.99
C ARG A 364 -22.69 -8.74 -18.11
N THR A 365 -21.62 -9.52 -17.93
CA THR A 365 -21.09 -10.40 -18.97
C THR A 365 -21.58 -11.84 -18.85
N GLN A 366 -22.11 -12.23 -17.69
CA GLN A 366 -22.59 -13.59 -17.35
C GLN A 366 -21.56 -14.69 -17.70
N ARG A 367 -20.28 -14.39 -17.50
CA ARG A 367 -19.17 -15.32 -17.83
C ARG A 367 -18.79 -16.17 -16.62
N PRO A 368 -18.29 -17.40 -16.83
CA PRO A 368 -17.81 -18.26 -15.75
C PRO A 368 -16.36 -17.90 -15.35
N VAL A 369 -16.06 -16.62 -15.11
CA VAL A 369 -14.74 -16.18 -14.66
C VAL A 369 -14.79 -15.97 -13.15
N GLU A 370 -13.91 -16.63 -12.42
CA GLU A 370 -13.76 -16.41 -10.98
C GLU A 370 -12.74 -15.32 -10.70
N PHE A 371 -12.94 -14.57 -9.62
CA PHE A 371 -11.95 -13.64 -9.10
C PHE A 371 -11.78 -13.82 -7.59
N GLN A 372 -10.60 -13.42 -7.11
CA GLN A 372 -10.24 -13.35 -5.70
C GLN A 372 -9.47 -12.06 -5.43
N VAL A 373 -9.91 -11.30 -4.43
CA VAL A 373 -9.20 -10.13 -3.92
C VAL A 373 -8.48 -10.52 -2.64
N PHE A 374 -7.18 -10.27 -2.57
CA PHE A 374 -6.36 -10.33 -1.37
C PHE A 374 -6.22 -8.91 -0.82
N ALA A 375 -6.51 -8.71 0.44
CA ALA A 375 -6.48 -7.40 1.08
C ALA A 375 -5.66 -7.51 2.36
N THR A 376 -4.62 -6.69 2.47
CA THR A 376 -3.67 -6.83 3.57
C THR A 376 -3.30 -5.52 4.19
N ASP A 377 -3.08 -5.52 5.50
CA ASP A 377 -2.68 -4.35 6.28
C ASP A 377 -1.85 -4.79 7.49
N ILE A 378 -1.09 -3.87 8.07
CA ILE A 378 -0.37 -4.08 9.33
C ILE A 378 -1.24 -3.73 10.54
N ASP A 379 -2.31 -2.94 10.37
CA ASP A 379 -3.27 -2.67 11.43
C ASP A 379 -4.26 -3.84 11.59
N GLN A 380 -4.02 -4.66 12.62
CA GLN A 380 -4.91 -5.77 12.98
C GLN A 380 -6.34 -5.31 13.28
N ALA A 381 -6.52 -4.16 13.94
CA ALA A 381 -7.85 -3.64 14.27
C ALA A 381 -8.60 -3.22 13.01
N ALA A 382 -7.92 -2.65 12.03
CA ALA A 382 -8.50 -2.32 10.73
C ALA A 382 -8.90 -3.58 9.96
N ILE A 383 -8.06 -4.62 9.96
CA ILE A 383 -8.36 -5.93 9.33
C ILE A 383 -9.60 -6.59 9.96
N LEU A 384 -9.76 -6.52 11.28
CA LEU A 384 -10.95 -7.07 11.95
C LEU A 384 -12.23 -6.34 11.53
N LYS A 385 -12.21 -5.01 11.44
CA LYS A 385 -13.34 -4.21 10.94
C LYS A 385 -13.64 -4.54 9.47
N ALA A 386 -12.59 -4.66 8.64
CA ALA A 386 -12.72 -5.03 7.24
C ALA A 386 -13.38 -6.41 7.07
N ARG A 387 -13.00 -7.40 7.89
CA ARG A 387 -13.61 -8.74 7.89
C ARG A 387 -15.09 -8.73 8.29
N GLU A 388 -15.47 -7.90 9.26
CA GLU A 388 -16.88 -7.75 9.63
C GLU A 388 -17.69 -7.18 8.45
N GLY A 389 -17.07 -6.29 7.68
CA GLY A 389 -17.65 -5.63 6.51
C GLY A 389 -18.87 -4.79 6.87
N ARG A 390 -18.91 -4.25 8.10
CA ARG A 390 -19.98 -3.41 8.63
C ARG A 390 -19.48 -1.96 8.68
N TYR A 391 -20.25 -1.06 8.07
CA TYR A 391 -19.92 0.34 7.88
C TYR A 391 -21.07 1.23 8.32
N PRO A 392 -20.81 2.45 8.81
CA PRO A 392 -21.86 3.37 9.25
C PRO A 392 -22.77 3.81 8.10
N GLU A 393 -23.98 4.28 8.40
CA GLU A 393 -24.91 4.81 7.38
C GLU A 393 -24.30 5.92 6.52
N SER A 394 -23.36 6.68 7.08
CA SER A 394 -22.68 7.78 6.40
C SER A 394 -21.95 7.39 5.10
N ILE A 395 -21.62 6.11 4.87
CA ILE A 395 -21.03 5.66 3.60
C ILE A 395 -21.93 5.93 2.38
N ALA A 396 -23.22 6.22 2.58
CA ALA A 396 -24.12 6.67 1.52
C ALA A 396 -23.73 8.02 0.89
N ALA A 397 -22.77 8.74 1.49
CA ALA A 397 -22.10 9.86 0.86
C ALA A 397 -21.18 9.43 -0.30
N ASP A 398 -20.47 8.31 -0.12
CA ASP A 398 -19.38 7.87 -0.99
C ASP A 398 -19.82 6.72 -1.94
N VAL A 399 -20.91 6.01 -1.61
CA VAL A 399 -21.46 4.89 -2.41
C VAL A 399 -22.79 5.27 -3.05
N THR A 400 -22.98 4.94 -4.33
CA THR A 400 -24.23 5.20 -5.05
C THR A 400 -25.41 4.38 -4.48
N ALA A 401 -26.62 4.92 -4.57
CA ALA A 401 -27.83 4.23 -4.08
C ALA A 401 -28.05 2.86 -4.77
N GLU A 402 -27.70 2.74 -6.04
CA GLU A 402 -27.76 1.46 -6.76
C GLU A 402 -26.82 0.43 -6.12
N ARG A 403 -25.56 0.79 -5.90
CA ARG A 403 -24.57 -0.09 -5.26
C ARG A 403 -24.97 -0.49 -3.84
N LEU A 404 -25.48 0.46 -3.04
CA LEU A 404 -26.01 0.18 -1.71
C LEU A 404 -27.13 -0.88 -1.75
N SER A 405 -28.11 -0.71 -2.63
CA SER A 405 -29.22 -1.66 -2.75
C SER A 405 -28.77 -3.07 -3.20
N ARG A 406 -27.78 -3.12 -4.11
CA ARG A 406 -27.31 -4.36 -4.72
C ARG A 406 -26.31 -5.13 -3.85
N TYR A 407 -25.38 -4.46 -3.19
CA TYR A 407 -24.22 -5.09 -2.55
C TYR A 407 -24.20 -4.98 -1.02
N PHE A 408 -25.12 -4.23 -0.42
CA PHE A 408 -25.19 -4.06 1.04
C PHE A 408 -26.54 -4.54 1.59
N VAL A 409 -26.54 -4.91 2.86
CA VAL A 409 -27.73 -5.16 3.67
C VAL A 409 -27.76 -4.08 4.74
N ARG A 410 -28.89 -3.40 4.87
CA ARG A 410 -29.10 -2.44 5.96
C ARG A 410 -29.46 -3.21 7.23
N ASP A 411 -28.81 -2.87 8.34
CA ASP A 411 -29.08 -3.50 9.64
C ASP A 411 -30.52 -3.20 10.11
N GLU A 412 -31.07 -4.04 11.00
CA GLU A 412 -32.45 -3.94 11.49
C GLU A 412 -32.74 -2.61 12.19
N LYS A 413 -31.74 -2.05 12.87
CA LYS A 413 -31.80 -0.75 13.54
C LYS A 413 -31.66 0.43 12.56
N GLY A 414 -31.20 0.18 11.33
CA GLY A 414 -31.04 1.19 10.29
C GLY A 414 -29.74 1.98 10.34
N ASP A 415 -28.91 1.82 11.37
CA ASP A 415 -27.74 2.67 11.65
C ASP A 415 -26.45 2.26 10.90
N SER A 416 -26.43 1.07 10.28
CA SER A 416 -25.25 0.56 9.58
C SER A 416 -25.62 -0.26 8.33
N PHE A 417 -24.65 -0.34 7.41
CA PHE A 417 -24.68 -1.20 6.24
C PHE A 417 -23.65 -2.31 6.39
N GLN A 418 -24.03 -3.54 6.04
CA GLN A 418 -23.11 -4.66 5.97
C GLN A 418 -22.96 -5.14 4.53
N ILE A 419 -21.73 -5.37 4.08
CA ILE A 419 -21.45 -5.93 2.76
C ILE A 419 -22.09 -7.33 2.66
N LYS A 420 -22.82 -7.59 1.57
CA LYS A 420 -23.44 -8.90 1.32
C LYS A 420 -22.38 -10.00 1.25
N LYS A 421 -22.73 -11.17 1.78
CA LYS A 421 -21.86 -12.36 1.82
C LYS A 421 -21.24 -12.70 0.45
N GLN A 422 -22.00 -12.54 -0.64
CA GLN A 422 -21.52 -12.78 -2.01
C GLN A 422 -20.26 -12.00 -2.38
N ILE A 423 -20.08 -10.78 -1.85
CA ILE A 423 -18.87 -9.97 -2.07
C ILE A 423 -17.81 -10.34 -1.03
N ARG A 424 -18.18 -10.51 0.25
CA ARG A 424 -17.22 -10.84 1.31
C ARG A 424 -16.47 -12.14 1.05
N ASP A 425 -17.14 -13.16 0.54
CA ASP A 425 -16.53 -14.46 0.23
C ASP A 425 -15.48 -14.36 -0.91
N ARG A 426 -15.47 -13.25 -1.67
CA ARG A 426 -14.49 -12.94 -2.72
C ARG A 426 -13.28 -12.14 -2.24
N VAL A 427 -13.26 -11.73 -0.97
CA VAL A 427 -12.18 -10.91 -0.38
C VAL A 427 -11.55 -11.65 0.80
N VAL A 428 -10.23 -11.86 0.74
CA VAL A 428 -9.45 -12.47 1.81
C VAL A 428 -8.64 -11.39 2.49
N PHE A 429 -8.95 -11.12 3.76
CA PHE A 429 -8.23 -10.17 4.60
C PHE A 429 -7.15 -10.87 5.43
N ALA A 430 -5.92 -10.38 5.41
CA ALA A 430 -4.82 -10.89 6.23
C ALA A 430 -3.97 -9.75 6.81
N GLU A 431 -3.42 -9.98 7.99
CA GLU A 431 -2.39 -9.12 8.58
C GLU A 431 -1.07 -9.41 7.85
N GLN A 432 -0.47 -8.40 7.23
CA GLN A 432 0.78 -8.55 6.47
C GLN A 432 1.53 -7.21 6.36
N SER A 433 2.83 -7.25 6.67
CA SER A 433 3.76 -6.18 6.34
C SER A 433 4.31 -6.36 4.92
N VAL A 434 4.04 -5.40 4.05
CA VAL A 434 4.52 -5.41 2.66
C VAL A 434 6.06 -5.34 2.54
N ILE A 435 6.74 -4.95 3.63
CA ILE A 435 8.19 -4.77 3.70
C ILE A 435 8.90 -6.04 4.17
N LYS A 436 8.29 -6.75 5.14
CA LYS A 436 8.87 -7.91 5.81
C LYS A 436 8.41 -9.24 5.23
N ASP A 437 7.14 -9.33 4.84
CA ASP A 437 6.51 -10.59 4.49
C ASP A 437 6.55 -10.84 2.97
N PRO A 438 6.63 -12.11 2.54
CA PRO A 438 6.68 -12.45 1.13
C PRO A 438 5.38 -12.06 0.40
N PRO A 439 5.46 -11.61 -0.86
CA PRO A 439 4.28 -11.19 -1.61
C PRO A 439 3.45 -12.37 -2.13
N PHE A 440 2.19 -12.11 -2.46
CA PHE A 440 1.42 -13.00 -3.31
C PHE A 440 1.99 -13.01 -4.73
N SER A 441 2.13 -14.18 -5.34
CA SER A 441 2.60 -14.32 -6.72
C SER A 441 1.45 -14.52 -7.70
N ARG A 442 1.71 -14.28 -9.00
CA ARG A 442 0.78 -14.47 -10.11
C ARG A 442 -0.49 -13.62 -10.00
N LEU A 443 -0.32 -12.33 -9.73
CA LEU A 443 -1.39 -11.34 -9.62
C LEU A 443 -1.68 -10.67 -10.97
N ASP A 444 -2.92 -10.25 -11.17
CA ASP A 444 -3.36 -9.54 -12.38
C ASP A 444 -3.46 -8.04 -12.19
N LEU A 445 -3.79 -7.64 -10.96
CA LEU A 445 -3.90 -6.26 -10.55
C LEU A 445 -3.34 -6.12 -9.13
N ILE A 446 -2.47 -5.14 -8.93
CA ILE A 446 -2.09 -4.65 -7.61
C ILE A 446 -2.64 -3.24 -7.48
N VAL A 447 -3.36 -2.97 -6.40
CA VAL A 447 -3.87 -1.64 -6.05
C VAL A 447 -3.19 -1.23 -4.75
N CYS A 448 -2.17 -0.39 -4.86
CA CYS A 448 -1.36 0.07 -3.73
C CYS A 448 -1.43 1.59 -3.70
N ARG A 449 -2.48 2.14 -3.10
CA ARG A 449 -2.75 3.58 -3.12
C ARG A 449 -2.50 4.18 -1.75
N ASN A 450 -1.90 5.37 -1.73
CA ASN A 450 -1.72 6.18 -0.52
C ASN A 450 -0.92 5.46 0.59
N LEU A 451 -0.02 4.55 0.23
CA LEU A 451 0.81 3.78 1.16
C LEU A 451 2.28 4.17 1.03
N MET A 452 2.79 4.25 -0.20
CA MET A 452 4.19 4.51 -0.50
C MET A 452 4.62 5.93 -0.13
N ILE A 453 3.67 6.87 -0.05
CA ILE A 453 3.94 8.27 0.33
C ILE A 453 4.67 8.43 1.67
N TYR A 454 4.54 7.44 2.57
CA TYR A 454 5.18 7.42 3.89
C TYR A 454 6.59 6.83 3.91
N LEU A 455 7.00 6.17 2.83
CA LEU A 455 8.23 5.37 2.77
C LEU A 455 9.37 6.15 2.13
N GLN A 456 10.61 5.84 2.53
CA GLN A 456 11.81 6.38 1.88
C GLN A 456 12.01 5.79 0.48
N ALA A 457 12.81 6.45 -0.36
CA ALA A 457 12.91 6.15 -1.79
C ALA A 457 13.43 4.72 -2.07
N ASP A 458 14.43 4.30 -1.32
CA ASP A 458 15.01 2.96 -1.28
C ASP A 458 13.95 1.88 -1.00
N LEU A 459 13.11 2.09 0.02
CA LEU A 459 12.03 1.17 0.32
C LEU A 459 10.94 1.16 -0.76
N GLN A 460 10.58 2.32 -1.31
CA GLN A 460 9.68 2.42 -2.46
C GLN A 460 10.20 1.63 -3.66
N GLN A 461 11.49 1.73 -3.99
CA GLN A 461 12.10 0.99 -5.10
C GLN A 461 12.07 -0.52 -4.87
N ARG A 462 12.32 -0.96 -3.64
CA ARG A 462 12.22 -2.38 -3.27
C ARG A 462 10.78 -2.89 -3.44
N LEU A 463 9.78 -2.13 -2.99
CA LEU A 463 8.37 -2.48 -3.17
C LEU A 463 7.95 -2.55 -4.63
N LEU A 464 8.36 -1.59 -5.45
CA LEU A 464 8.03 -1.59 -6.89
C LEU A 464 8.65 -2.79 -7.62
N SER A 465 9.88 -3.17 -7.24
CA SER A 465 10.55 -4.37 -7.77
C SER A 465 9.80 -5.64 -7.36
N MET A 466 9.34 -5.70 -6.12
CA MET A 466 8.52 -6.79 -5.62
C MET A 466 7.16 -6.87 -6.33
N PHE A 467 6.48 -5.73 -6.54
CA PHE A 467 5.22 -5.68 -7.29
C PHE A 467 5.39 -6.14 -8.74
N HIS A 468 6.50 -5.77 -9.39
CA HIS A 468 6.82 -6.25 -10.72
C HIS A 468 6.95 -7.78 -10.77
N TYR A 469 7.62 -8.37 -9.78
CA TYR A 469 7.76 -9.83 -9.65
C TYR A 469 6.42 -10.52 -9.38
N ALA A 470 5.58 -9.92 -8.52
CA ALA A 470 4.29 -10.46 -8.12
C ALA A 470 3.25 -10.46 -9.25
N LEU A 471 3.28 -9.46 -10.14
CA LEU A 471 2.35 -9.33 -11.26
C LEU A 471 2.64 -10.33 -12.38
N ASN A 472 1.60 -10.85 -13.04
CA ASN A 472 1.71 -11.61 -14.28
C ASN A 472 2.16 -10.71 -15.44
N PRO A 473 2.72 -11.28 -16.53
CA PRO A 473 2.97 -10.52 -17.75
C PRO A 473 1.68 -9.83 -18.24
N GLY A 474 1.73 -8.51 -18.39
CA GLY A 474 0.57 -7.70 -18.76
C GLY A 474 -0.39 -7.36 -17.61
N GLY A 475 -0.08 -7.75 -16.38
CA GLY A 475 -0.80 -7.29 -15.19
C GLY A 475 -0.57 -5.80 -14.93
N CYS A 476 -1.46 -5.19 -14.14
CA CYS A 476 -1.47 -3.75 -13.89
C CYS A 476 -1.17 -3.42 -12.42
N LEU A 477 -0.54 -2.26 -12.21
CA LEU A 477 -0.30 -1.62 -10.92
C LEU A 477 -1.10 -0.31 -10.90
N PHE A 478 -1.87 -0.09 -9.85
CA PHE A 478 -2.63 1.14 -9.62
C PHE A 478 -2.15 1.80 -8.33
N LEU A 479 -1.58 3.00 -8.45
CA LEU A 479 -1.06 3.79 -7.34
C LEU A 479 -1.96 5.00 -7.02
N GLY A 480 -1.70 5.67 -5.90
CA GLY A 480 -2.31 6.93 -5.51
C GLY A 480 -1.73 8.12 -6.28
N ASN A 481 -2.48 9.22 -6.34
CA ASN A 481 -2.14 10.37 -7.20
C ASN A 481 -0.79 11.04 -6.84
N ALA A 482 -0.40 10.99 -5.56
CA ALA A 482 0.85 11.55 -5.05
C ALA A 482 2.05 10.60 -5.18
N GLU A 483 1.83 9.38 -5.69
CA GLU A 483 2.84 8.34 -5.78
C GLU A 483 3.42 8.27 -7.21
N THR A 484 4.71 7.94 -7.30
CA THR A 484 5.45 7.87 -8.56
C THR A 484 6.32 6.61 -8.59
N LEU A 485 6.70 6.20 -9.79
CA LEU A 485 7.58 5.03 -9.98
C LEU A 485 9.04 5.33 -9.62
N GLY A 486 9.45 6.61 -9.61
CA GLY A 486 10.83 7.01 -9.39
C GLY A 486 11.78 6.28 -10.34
N ASN A 487 12.78 5.59 -9.80
CA ASN A 487 13.77 4.87 -10.60
C ASN A 487 13.25 3.56 -11.22
N ALA A 488 12.03 3.13 -10.88
CA ALA A 488 11.40 1.90 -11.39
C ALA A 488 10.62 2.10 -12.70
N GLU A 489 10.71 3.27 -13.35
CA GLU A 489 10.06 3.53 -14.64
C GLU A 489 10.41 2.48 -15.72
N LYS A 490 11.59 1.86 -15.64
CA LYS A 490 11.99 0.79 -16.57
C LYS A 490 11.19 -0.51 -16.39
N LEU A 491 10.60 -0.73 -15.21
CA LEU A 491 9.85 -1.94 -14.88
C LEU A 491 8.38 -1.87 -15.33
N PHE A 492 7.86 -0.68 -15.60
CA PHE A 492 6.43 -0.49 -15.89
C PHE A 492 6.20 0.47 -17.06
N HIS A 493 5.20 0.17 -17.87
CA HIS A 493 4.69 1.08 -18.90
C HIS A 493 3.50 1.88 -18.35
N THR A 494 3.53 3.19 -18.51
CA THR A 494 2.42 4.06 -18.11
C THR A 494 1.20 3.82 -18.99
N VAL A 495 0.08 3.44 -18.37
CA VAL A 495 -1.25 3.39 -19.01
C VAL A 495 -1.91 4.75 -18.87
N ASP A 496 -1.84 5.36 -17.67
CA ASP A 496 -2.33 6.70 -17.42
C ASP A 496 -1.50 7.43 -16.36
N GLN A 497 -1.09 8.67 -16.69
CA GLN A 497 -0.22 9.48 -15.83
C GLN A 497 -0.99 10.25 -14.76
N LYS A 498 -2.28 10.56 -14.99
CA LYS A 498 -3.13 11.31 -14.06
C LYS A 498 -3.54 10.44 -12.88
N TRP A 499 -4.00 9.23 -13.18
CA TRP A 499 -4.48 8.24 -12.21
C TRP A 499 -3.43 7.21 -11.79
N LYS A 500 -2.19 7.36 -12.26
CA LYS A 500 -1.05 6.52 -11.85
C LYS A 500 -1.32 5.02 -12.02
N ILE A 501 -1.79 4.66 -13.22
CA ILE A 501 -2.01 3.26 -13.60
C ILE A 501 -0.90 2.86 -14.57
N PHE A 502 -0.25 1.74 -14.24
CA PHE A 502 0.90 1.23 -14.95
C PHE A 502 0.71 -0.25 -15.29
N LYS A 503 1.38 -0.71 -16.34
CA LYS A 503 1.35 -2.09 -16.80
C LYS A 503 2.74 -2.70 -16.71
N ARG A 504 2.84 -3.93 -16.23
CA ARG A 504 4.12 -4.64 -16.09
C ARG A 504 4.85 -4.71 -17.44
N ALA A 505 6.09 -4.20 -17.49
CA ALA A 505 6.95 -4.33 -18.65
C ALA A 505 7.53 -5.75 -18.75
N LYS A 506 7.88 -6.19 -19.97
CA LYS A 506 8.45 -7.53 -20.22
C LYS A 506 9.89 -7.71 -19.71
N PHE A 507 10.49 -6.68 -19.13
CA PHE A 507 11.83 -6.73 -18.56
C PHE A 507 11.86 -7.68 -17.37
N VAL A 508 12.86 -8.55 -17.27
CA VAL A 508 13.08 -9.43 -16.10
C VAL A 508 13.97 -8.64 -15.14
N ALA A 509 13.42 -8.21 -14.00
CA ALA A 509 14.25 -7.60 -12.96
C ALA A 509 15.30 -8.60 -12.47
N ASP A 510 16.51 -8.13 -12.21
CA ASP A 510 17.58 -8.93 -11.61
C ASP A 510 17.11 -9.48 -10.25
N ILE A 511 17.01 -10.80 -10.13
CA ILE A 511 16.40 -11.52 -8.99
C ILE A 511 17.11 -11.24 -7.65
N ARG A 512 18.35 -10.76 -7.70
CA ARG A 512 19.20 -10.57 -6.52
C ARG A 512 18.64 -9.57 -5.51
N THR A 513 17.91 -8.55 -5.94
CA THR A 513 17.39 -7.49 -5.05
C THR A 513 16.06 -7.87 -4.37
N VAL A 514 15.36 -8.90 -4.86
CA VAL A 514 14.04 -9.33 -4.33
C VAL A 514 14.18 -10.27 -3.12
N LEU A 515 15.34 -10.91 -2.94
CA LEU A 515 15.54 -11.97 -1.93
C LEU A 515 16.19 -11.50 -0.62
N GLU A 516 16.51 -10.21 -0.46
CA GLU A 516 17.02 -9.66 0.81
C GLU A 516 15.90 -9.41 1.84
N PHE A 517 14.92 -10.32 1.95
CA PHE A 517 14.06 -10.38 3.13
C PHE A 517 14.92 -10.85 4.31
N SER A 518 15.61 -9.91 4.96
CA SER A 518 16.26 -10.12 6.25
C SER A 518 15.19 -10.28 7.33
N GLY A 519 14.52 -11.43 7.31
CA GLY A 519 13.87 -11.95 8.49
C GLY A 519 14.92 -12.62 9.34
N ASP A 520 15.24 -12.03 10.49
CA ASP A 520 15.77 -12.79 11.61
C ASP A 520 14.88 -14.03 11.77
N ILE A 521 15.42 -15.21 11.44
CA ILE A 521 14.85 -16.49 11.85
C ILE A 521 15.19 -16.65 13.34
N ALA A 522 14.68 -15.72 14.15
CA ALA A 522 14.52 -15.93 15.57
C ALA A 522 13.22 -16.72 15.71
N SER A 523 13.38 -17.99 16.08
CA SER A 523 12.34 -18.91 16.48
C SER A 523 11.34 -18.24 17.43
N ASN A 524 10.18 -17.83 16.91
CA ASN A 524 9.02 -17.47 17.71
C ASN A 524 7.87 -18.42 17.34
N PRO A 525 7.41 -19.29 18.26
CA PRO A 525 6.54 -20.41 17.92
C PRO A 525 5.06 -20.03 17.99
N HIS A 526 4.62 -18.88 17.48
CA HIS A 526 3.19 -18.57 17.42
C HIS A 526 2.90 -17.64 16.24
N TYR A 527 2.37 -18.19 15.14
CA TYR A 527 1.34 -17.63 14.25
C TYR A 527 1.13 -18.64 13.11
N ARG A 528 0.38 -19.72 13.41
CA ARG A 528 -0.24 -20.54 12.36
C ARG A 528 -1.50 -19.81 11.92
N ILE A 529 -1.52 -19.35 10.67
CA ILE A 529 -2.76 -19.02 9.96
C ILE A 529 -3.63 -20.28 10.02
N PRO A 530 -4.88 -20.23 10.52
CA PRO A 530 -5.81 -21.32 10.27
C PRO A 530 -6.19 -21.23 8.80
N MET A 531 -5.37 -21.82 7.92
CA MET A 531 -5.91 -22.41 6.71
C MET A 531 -7.01 -23.33 7.18
N ALA A 532 -8.20 -23.23 6.60
CA ALA A 532 -9.15 -24.32 6.67
C ALA A 532 -8.36 -25.59 6.30
N GLU A 533 -8.14 -26.46 7.27
CA GLU A 533 -7.51 -27.76 7.04
C GLU A 533 -8.38 -28.45 6.00
N LYS A 534 -7.95 -28.44 4.74
CA LYS A 534 -8.25 -29.59 3.90
C LYS A 534 -7.75 -30.77 4.72
N PRO A 535 -8.58 -31.78 5.01
CA PRO A 535 -8.11 -32.95 5.71
C PRO A 535 -6.89 -33.43 4.92
N ILE A 536 -5.70 -33.35 5.54
CA ILE A 536 -4.50 -33.92 4.98
C ILE A 536 -4.87 -35.37 4.78
N SER A 537 -5.01 -35.77 3.52
CA SER A 537 -5.31 -37.14 3.21
C SER A 537 -4.23 -37.97 3.89
N VAL A 538 -4.61 -39.04 4.60
CA VAL A 538 -3.61 -39.97 5.18
C VAL A 538 -2.59 -40.37 4.12
N ARG A 539 -3.04 -40.41 2.85
CA ARG A 539 -2.19 -40.55 1.67
C ARG A 539 -1.12 -39.47 1.53
N ASP A 540 -1.44 -38.18 1.64
CA ASP A 540 -0.49 -37.08 1.43
C ASP A 540 0.59 -37.04 2.53
N LEU A 541 0.19 -37.33 3.78
CA LEU A 541 1.12 -37.47 4.90
C LEU A 541 2.02 -38.71 4.74
N THR A 542 1.44 -39.82 4.27
CA THR A 542 2.20 -41.05 3.98
C THR A 542 3.16 -40.82 2.82
N GLU A 543 2.73 -40.15 1.75
CA GLU A 543 3.58 -39.79 0.61
C GLU A 543 4.71 -38.84 1.03
N GLN A 544 4.46 -37.84 1.87
CA GLN A 544 5.52 -36.96 2.40
C GLN A 544 6.55 -37.71 3.27
N LEU A 545 6.09 -38.60 4.14
CA LEU A 545 6.99 -39.41 4.98
C LEU A 545 7.80 -40.42 4.14
N LEU A 546 7.17 -41.07 3.16
CA LEU A 546 7.85 -41.96 2.21
C LEU A 546 8.87 -41.22 1.35
N LEU A 547 8.55 -39.99 0.90
CA LEU A 547 9.47 -39.15 0.14
C LEU A 547 10.68 -38.75 1.00
N ALA A 548 10.48 -38.43 2.28
CA ALA A 548 11.57 -38.04 3.17
C ALA A 548 12.50 -39.20 3.57
N GLU A 549 11.96 -40.42 3.70
CA GLU A 549 12.71 -41.58 4.22
C GLU A 549 13.33 -42.46 3.12
N TYR A 550 12.73 -42.51 1.92
CA TYR A 550 13.16 -43.44 0.85
C TYR A 550 13.69 -42.78 -0.43
N VAL A 551 13.63 -41.45 -0.57
CA VAL A 551 14.12 -40.77 -1.79
C VAL A 551 15.57 -40.32 -1.62
N PRO A 552 16.49 -40.76 -2.50
CA PRO A 552 17.88 -40.32 -2.47
C PRO A 552 18.01 -38.84 -2.82
N THR A 553 19.11 -38.22 -2.38
CA THR A 553 19.42 -36.81 -2.70
C THR A 553 19.36 -36.60 -4.21
N SER A 554 18.55 -35.64 -4.65
CA SER A 554 18.22 -35.43 -6.06
C SER A 554 18.31 -33.96 -6.44
N VAL A 555 18.81 -33.67 -7.63
CA VAL A 555 19.00 -32.32 -8.16
C VAL A 555 18.40 -32.25 -9.55
N LEU A 556 17.52 -31.28 -9.77
CA LEU A 556 16.93 -30.99 -11.07
C LEU A 556 17.78 -29.94 -11.79
N VAL A 557 18.19 -30.22 -13.02
CA VAL A 557 19.02 -29.31 -13.83
C VAL A 557 18.41 -29.05 -15.21
N ASN A 558 18.80 -27.93 -15.82
CA ASN A 558 18.52 -27.66 -17.24
C ASN A 558 19.58 -28.28 -18.18
N GLU A 559 19.41 -28.12 -19.50
CA GLU A 559 20.32 -28.67 -20.52
C GLU A 559 21.78 -28.18 -20.38
N ASN A 560 21.98 -27.00 -19.78
CA ASN A 560 23.29 -26.39 -19.55
C ASN A 560 23.93 -26.80 -18.20
N GLY A 561 23.26 -27.64 -17.40
CA GLY A 561 23.72 -28.10 -16.10
C GLY A 561 23.54 -27.08 -14.96
N GLU A 562 22.69 -26.07 -15.13
CA GLU A 562 22.31 -25.16 -14.05
C GLU A 562 21.26 -25.81 -13.16
N MET A 563 21.47 -25.74 -11.84
CA MET A 563 20.56 -26.34 -10.87
C MET A 563 19.31 -25.47 -10.69
N LEU A 564 18.14 -26.09 -10.87
CA LEU A 564 16.82 -25.46 -10.71
C LEU A 564 16.15 -25.82 -9.39
N TYR A 565 16.40 -27.03 -8.88
CA TYR A 565 15.80 -27.52 -7.64
C TYR A 565 16.68 -28.58 -6.98
N ILE A 566 16.69 -28.60 -5.64
CA ILE A 566 17.46 -29.55 -4.84
C ILE A 566 16.52 -30.23 -3.84
N HIS A 567 16.61 -31.55 -3.76
CA HIS A 567 15.93 -32.38 -2.79
C HIS A 567 16.96 -33.17 -1.96
N GLY A 568 16.92 -33.05 -0.64
CA GLY A 568 17.87 -33.67 0.28
C GLY A 568 19.14 -32.85 0.51
N HIS A 569 20.10 -33.44 1.24
CA HIS A 569 21.36 -32.77 1.62
C HIS A 569 22.43 -33.01 0.55
N THR A 570 22.75 -31.99 -0.24
CA THR A 570 23.73 -32.07 -1.34
C THR A 570 25.18 -31.84 -0.91
N GLY A 571 25.43 -31.37 0.31
CA GLY A 571 26.78 -30.99 0.78
C GLY A 571 27.83 -32.09 0.73
N ARG A 572 27.41 -33.37 0.67
CA ARG A 572 28.29 -34.54 0.51
C ARG A 572 28.81 -34.73 -0.91
N TYR A 573 28.12 -34.19 -1.92
CA TYR A 573 28.41 -34.37 -3.35
C TYR A 573 28.80 -33.06 -4.04
N LEU A 574 28.22 -31.94 -3.57
CA LEU A 574 28.42 -30.62 -4.13
C LEU A 574 29.04 -29.68 -3.10
N GLU A 575 29.99 -28.86 -3.54
CA GLU A 575 30.62 -27.79 -2.77
C GLU A 575 30.60 -26.47 -3.57
N GLN A 576 30.62 -25.33 -2.87
CA GLN A 576 30.67 -24.05 -3.55
C GLN A 576 32.06 -23.84 -4.17
N SER A 577 32.12 -23.46 -5.44
CA SER A 577 33.37 -23.13 -6.11
C SER A 577 34.04 -21.93 -5.44
N THR A 578 35.34 -22.03 -5.15
CA THR A 578 36.12 -20.90 -4.61
C THR A 578 36.22 -19.78 -5.65
N GLY A 579 35.61 -18.62 -5.38
CA GLY A 579 35.56 -17.48 -6.31
C GLY A 579 34.14 -17.03 -6.60
N GLU A 580 33.80 -16.81 -7.87
CA GLU A 580 32.44 -16.41 -8.27
C GLU A 580 31.42 -17.51 -7.95
N ALA A 581 30.30 -17.13 -7.31
CA ALA A 581 29.22 -18.05 -6.99
C ALA A 581 28.60 -18.63 -8.27
N SER A 582 28.79 -19.93 -8.49
CA SER A 582 28.22 -20.65 -9.62
C SER A 582 27.06 -21.53 -9.17
N THR A 583 25.97 -21.55 -9.95
CA THR A 583 24.82 -22.46 -9.79
C THR A 583 24.91 -23.69 -10.70
N ASN A 584 26.05 -23.86 -11.38
CA ASN A 584 26.26 -24.96 -12.31
C ASN A 584 26.74 -26.21 -11.57
N ILE A 585 26.02 -27.33 -11.73
CA ILE A 585 26.29 -28.57 -11.01
C ILE A 585 27.69 -29.14 -11.29
N LEU A 586 28.25 -28.91 -12.48
CA LEU A 586 29.59 -29.38 -12.85
C LEU A 586 30.70 -28.58 -12.18
N ARG A 587 30.44 -27.29 -11.89
CA ARG A 587 31.38 -26.41 -11.18
C ARG A 587 31.29 -26.62 -9.67
N MET A 588 30.14 -27.07 -9.19
CA MET A 588 29.91 -27.39 -7.78
C MET A 588 30.22 -28.84 -7.43
N ALA A 589 30.49 -29.72 -8.41
CA ALA A 589 30.80 -31.11 -8.14
C ALA A 589 32.15 -31.26 -7.42
N ARG A 590 32.16 -31.95 -6.27
CA ARG A 590 33.38 -32.31 -5.53
C ARG A 590 34.34 -33.15 -6.37
N GLU A 591 35.60 -33.20 -5.94
CA GLU A 591 36.66 -33.96 -6.60
C GLU A 591 36.27 -35.45 -6.79
N GLY A 592 36.47 -35.96 -8.01
CA GLY A 592 36.05 -37.31 -8.43
C GLY A 592 34.67 -37.38 -9.11
N LEU A 593 33.76 -36.44 -8.83
CA LEU A 593 32.39 -36.46 -9.36
C LEU A 593 32.23 -35.72 -10.70
N ARG A 594 33.09 -34.74 -10.99
CA ARG A 594 32.93 -33.82 -12.14
C ARG A 594 32.97 -34.51 -13.52
N LEU A 595 33.93 -35.42 -13.73
CA LEU A 595 34.10 -36.20 -14.97
C LEU A 595 32.91 -37.14 -15.25
N PRO A 596 32.53 -38.05 -14.33
CA PRO A 596 31.39 -38.96 -14.56
C PRO A 596 30.06 -38.20 -14.67
N LEU A 597 29.89 -37.10 -13.95
CA LEU A 597 28.69 -36.25 -14.04
C LEU A 597 28.56 -35.57 -15.41
N SER A 598 29.66 -35.01 -15.94
CA SER A 598 29.69 -34.38 -17.26
C SER A 598 29.35 -35.38 -18.38
N ALA A 599 29.94 -36.58 -18.31
CA ALA A 599 29.67 -37.65 -19.28
C ALA A 599 28.21 -38.12 -19.23
N ALA A 600 27.65 -38.31 -18.04
CA ALA A 600 26.27 -38.74 -17.85
C ALA A 600 25.25 -37.70 -18.34
N ILE A 601 25.49 -36.40 -18.07
CA ILE A 601 24.64 -35.30 -18.56
C ILE A 601 24.70 -35.20 -20.09
N ARG A 602 25.90 -35.24 -20.69
CA ARG A 602 26.06 -35.19 -22.16
C ARG A 602 25.34 -36.37 -22.82
N SER A 603 25.50 -37.58 -22.29
CA SER A 603 24.86 -38.78 -22.84
C SER A 603 23.34 -38.77 -22.69
N ALA A 604 22.82 -38.32 -21.54
CA ALA A 604 21.38 -38.18 -21.32
C ALA A 604 20.76 -37.12 -22.24
N ASN A 605 21.47 -36.03 -22.53
CA ASN A 605 21.05 -35.01 -23.48
C ASN A 605 20.99 -35.53 -24.92
N THR A 606 22.02 -36.27 -25.37
CA THR A 606 22.12 -36.77 -26.75
C THR A 606 21.17 -37.94 -27.02
N HIS A 607 21.11 -38.92 -26.11
CA HIS A 607 20.36 -40.16 -26.33
C HIS A 607 18.94 -40.12 -25.76
N LYS A 608 18.58 -39.07 -24.99
CA LYS A 608 17.27 -38.90 -24.31
C LYS A 608 16.85 -40.15 -23.51
N LYS A 609 17.83 -40.88 -22.97
CA LYS A 609 17.66 -42.08 -22.12
C LYS A 609 18.31 -41.85 -20.76
N THR A 610 17.81 -42.58 -19.77
CA THR A 610 18.37 -42.59 -18.41
C THR A 610 19.73 -43.25 -18.40
N HIS A 611 20.73 -42.59 -17.81
CA HIS A 611 22.09 -43.12 -17.66
C HIS A 611 22.42 -43.33 -16.18
N ILE A 612 22.94 -44.52 -15.87
CA ILE A 612 23.35 -44.92 -14.52
C ILE A 612 24.86 -45.15 -14.53
N VAL A 613 25.57 -44.49 -13.62
CA VAL A 613 27.01 -44.69 -13.38
C VAL A 613 27.17 -45.19 -11.95
N GLU A 614 27.63 -46.43 -11.81
CA GLU A 614 27.90 -47.04 -10.52
C GLU A 614 29.37 -46.89 -10.12
N GLY A 615 29.66 -46.86 -8.82
CA GLY A 615 31.03 -46.89 -8.32
C GLY A 615 31.76 -45.55 -8.37
N VAL A 616 31.06 -44.41 -8.34
CA VAL A 616 31.69 -43.09 -8.38
C VAL A 616 32.27 -42.75 -7.01
N SER A 617 33.60 -42.63 -6.93
CA SER A 617 34.31 -42.23 -5.71
C SER A 617 34.29 -40.71 -5.54
N VAL A 618 33.69 -40.23 -4.45
CA VAL A 618 33.61 -38.80 -4.08
C VAL A 618 34.38 -38.57 -2.78
N GLN A 619 35.27 -37.58 -2.76
CA GLN A 619 36.01 -37.19 -1.56
C GLN A 619 35.18 -36.22 -0.70
N HIS A 620 34.90 -36.58 0.55
CA HIS A 620 34.19 -35.73 1.51
C HIS A 620 34.81 -35.84 2.91
N GLU A 621 35.24 -34.72 3.50
CA GLU A 621 35.80 -34.64 4.86
C GLU A 621 36.91 -35.66 5.17
N GLY A 622 37.73 -36.02 4.17
CA GLY A 622 38.81 -37.00 4.30
C GLY A 622 38.41 -38.47 4.15
N ALA A 623 37.15 -38.75 3.80
CA ALA A 623 36.63 -40.09 3.49
C ALA A 623 36.21 -40.21 2.00
N THR A 624 36.47 -41.38 1.40
CA THR A 624 36.03 -41.72 0.05
C THR A 624 34.64 -42.37 0.10
N LEU A 625 33.62 -41.69 -0.43
CA LEU A 625 32.26 -42.20 -0.58
C LEU A 625 32.08 -42.84 -1.95
N VAL A 626 31.43 -44.01 -2.03
CA VAL A 626 31.07 -44.64 -3.31
C VAL A 626 29.60 -44.41 -3.60
N VAL A 627 29.32 -43.75 -4.72
CA VAL A 627 27.99 -43.24 -5.08
C VAL A 627 27.54 -43.84 -6.40
N ARG A 628 26.27 -44.24 -6.47
CA ARG A 628 25.55 -44.49 -7.72
C ARG A 628 24.92 -43.18 -8.19
N LEU A 629 25.34 -42.72 -9.36
CA LEU A 629 24.82 -41.54 -10.03
C LEU A 629 23.80 -41.95 -11.09
N THR A 630 22.58 -41.42 -11.04
CA THR A 630 21.57 -41.65 -12.10
C THR A 630 21.10 -40.32 -12.68
N VAL A 631 21.18 -40.16 -14.00
CA VAL A 631 20.72 -38.99 -14.74
C VAL A 631 19.54 -39.38 -15.62
N THR A 632 18.36 -38.83 -15.31
CA THR A 632 17.09 -39.15 -15.98
C THR A 632 16.55 -37.91 -16.71
N PRO A 633 16.46 -37.92 -18.06
CA PRO A 633 15.84 -36.83 -18.79
C PRO A 633 14.31 -36.84 -18.62
N ILE A 634 13.72 -35.67 -18.38
CA ILE A 634 12.28 -35.50 -18.25
C ILE A 634 11.68 -35.27 -19.64
N LEU A 635 10.86 -36.22 -20.09
CA LEU A 635 10.26 -36.21 -21.43
C LEU A 635 8.81 -35.68 -21.44
N GLN A 636 8.14 -35.65 -20.28
CA GLN A 636 6.77 -35.17 -20.12
C GLN A 636 6.60 -34.45 -18.76
N PRO A 637 5.75 -33.41 -18.66
CA PRO A 637 4.98 -32.76 -19.74
C PRO A 637 5.86 -31.95 -20.72
N GLN A 638 5.32 -31.57 -21.89
CA GLN A 638 6.06 -30.80 -22.92
C GLN A 638 6.73 -29.53 -22.37
N SER A 639 6.12 -28.90 -21.35
CA SER A 639 6.67 -27.71 -20.67
C SER A 639 7.93 -27.98 -19.83
N ALA A 640 8.28 -29.25 -19.59
CA ALA A 640 9.44 -29.71 -18.84
C ALA A 640 10.49 -30.43 -19.73
N GLN A 641 10.31 -30.38 -21.06
CA GLN A 641 11.31 -30.91 -21.99
C GLN A 641 12.62 -30.12 -21.88
N GLY A 642 13.74 -30.84 -21.78
CA GLY A 642 15.07 -30.26 -21.56
C GLY A 642 15.51 -30.24 -20.08
N LEU A 643 14.65 -30.67 -19.15
CA LEU A 643 15.03 -30.85 -17.75
C LEU A 643 15.57 -32.26 -17.50
N MET A 644 16.55 -32.38 -16.61
CA MET A 644 17.12 -33.65 -16.18
C MET A 644 17.12 -33.75 -14.67
N LEU A 645 16.73 -34.91 -14.16
CA LEU A 645 16.81 -35.25 -12.75
C LEU A 645 18.07 -36.07 -12.50
N ILE A 646 18.93 -35.57 -11.63
CA ILE A 646 20.18 -36.21 -11.21
C ILE A 646 19.96 -36.74 -9.79
N THR A 647 20.23 -38.01 -9.53
CA THR A 647 20.08 -38.62 -8.21
C THR A 647 21.39 -39.24 -7.74
N PHE A 648 21.68 -39.08 -6.45
CA PHE A 648 22.87 -39.57 -5.78
C PHE A 648 22.47 -40.57 -4.70
N ALA A 649 22.82 -41.84 -4.89
CA ALA A 649 22.57 -42.89 -3.91
C ALA A 649 23.89 -43.46 -3.39
N GLU A 650 24.09 -43.46 -2.07
CA GLU A 650 25.25 -44.10 -1.46
C GLU A 650 25.14 -45.61 -1.61
N THR A 651 26.22 -46.25 -2.08
CA THR A 651 26.29 -47.71 -2.21
C THR A 651 27.37 -48.23 -1.29
N SER A 652 27.04 -49.21 -0.45
CA SER A 652 28.04 -50.00 0.25
C SER A 652 28.90 -50.76 -0.77
N PRO A 653 30.22 -50.93 -0.55
CA PRO A 653 31.04 -51.72 -1.45
C PRO A 653 30.45 -53.14 -1.59
N PRO A 654 30.41 -53.70 -2.81
CA PRO A 654 29.66 -54.93 -3.05
C PRO A 654 30.26 -56.12 -2.30
N GLN A 655 29.44 -56.77 -1.45
CA GLN A 655 29.67 -58.16 -1.06
C GLN A 655 29.36 -59.04 -2.27
N LEU A 656 30.35 -59.82 -2.71
CA LEU A 656 30.23 -60.81 -3.79
C LEU A 656 29.11 -61.81 -3.45
N SER A 657 27.97 -61.67 -4.12
CA SER A 657 27.03 -62.76 -4.35
C SER A 657 26.36 -62.52 -5.70
N GLY A 658 26.51 -63.51 -6.58
CA GLY A 658 26.05 -63.43 -7.96
C GLY A 658 24.54 -63.61 -8.06
N GLU A 659 23.94 -62.90 -9.01
CA GLU A 659 23.06 -63.46 -10.03
C GLU A 659 22.85 -62.41 -11.12
N GLU A 660 22.83 -62.88 -12.37
CA GLU A 660 22.83 -62.08 -13.59
C GLU A 660 21.45 -61.48 -13.88
N THR A 661 21.41 -60.16 -14.09
CA THR A 661 20.40 -59.52 -14.95
C THR A 661 21.12 -58.62 -15.93
N ALA A 662 20.88 -58.85 -17.23
CA ALA A 662 21.51 -58.17 -18.34
C ALA A 662 21.25 -56.65 -18.30
N VAL A 663 22.26 -55.89 -17.90
CA VAL A 663 22.39 -54.44 -18.07
C VAL A 663 23.79 -54.22 -18.64
N GLU A 664 23.93 -53.51 -19.76
CA GLU A 664 25.21 -53.21 -20.39
C GLU A 664 26.16 -52.52 -19.40
N ARG A 665 27.10 -53.29 -18.85
CA ARG A 665 28.17 -52.80 -17.98
C ARG A 665 29.32 -52.33 -18.87
N ILE A 666 29.44 -51.03 -19.09
CA ILE A 666 30.61 -50.45 -19.78
C ILE A 666 31.68 -50.18 -18.72
N HIS A 667 32.70 -51.03 -18.69
CA HIS A 667 33.97 -50.75 -18.00
C HIS A 667 34.77 -49.84 -18.94
N TYR A 668 34.92 -48.55 -18.61
CA TYR A 668 35.78 -47.68 -19.41
C TYR A 668 37.24 -48.07 -19.18
N SER A 669 37.85 -48.67 -20.20
CA SER A 669 39.32 -48.76 -20.26
C SER A 669 39.86 -47.36 -20.50
N GLN A 670 40.80 -46.94 -19.66
CA GLN A 670 41.33 -45.57 -19.64
C GLN A 670 42.01 -45.20 -20.98
N ASP A 671 42.43 -46.20 -21.76
CA ASP A 671 43.13 -46.02 -23.03
C ASP A 671 42.21 -45.58 -24.18
N GLU A 672 40.97 -46.09 -24.27
CA GLU A 672 40.03 -45.67 -25.33
C GLU A 672 39.54 -44.23 -25.13
N TYR A 673 39.36 -43.81 -23.88
CA TYR A 673 38.94 -42.44 -23.55
C TYR A 673 40.04 -41.42 -23.87
N THR A 674 41.31 -41.79 -23.64
CA THR A 674 42.45 -40.92 -23.95
C THR A 674 42.61 -40.74 -25.46
N ALA A 675 42.43 -41.82 -26.25
CA ALA A 675 42.45 -41.74 -27.71
C ALA A 675 41.31 -40.86 -28.28
N GLN A 676 40.12 -40.92 -27.68
CA GLN A 676 38.98 -40.13 -28.12
C GLN A 676 39.16 -38.63 -27.82
N LEU A 677 39.76 -38.30 -26.66
CA LEU A 677 40.12 -36.93 -26.28
C LEU A 677 41.22 -36.35 -27.17
N GLU A 678 42.24 -37.13 -27.53
CA GLU A 678 43.28 -36.67 -28.46
C GLU A 678 42.70 -36.35 -29.84
N GLN A 679 41.73 -37.13 -30.30
CA GLN A 679 41.06 -36.90 -31.58
C GLN A 679 40.13 -35.67 -31.55
N GLU A 680 39.40 -35.44 -30.45
CA GLU A 680 38.57 -34.24 -30.26
C GLU A 680 39.46 -32.97 -30.17
N LEU A 681 40.60 -33.06 -29.48
CA LEU A 681 41.57 -31.96 -29.35
C LEU A 681 42.24 -31.64 -30.69
N LYS A 682 42.53 -32.65 -31.52
CA LYS A 682 43.02 -32.44 -32.89
C LYS A 682 41.97 -31.75 -33.77
N SER A 683 40.72 -32.21 -33.74
CA SER A 683 39.64 -31.60 -34.54
C SER A 683 39.34 -30.15 -34.14
N THR A 684 39.46 -29.83 -32.85
CA THR A 684 39.24 -28.47 -32.33
C THR A 684 40.37 -27.53 -32.74
N ARG A 685 41.61 -28.03 -32.80
CA ARG A 685 42.76 -27.27 -33.33
C ARG A 685 42.62 -26.98 -34.82
N GLU A 686 42.20 -27.97 -35.60
CA GLU A 686 41.94 -27.79 -37.04
C GLU A 686 40.82 -26.76 -37.27
N TYR A 687 39.74 -26.82 -36.49
CA TYR A 687 38.67 -25.83 -36.56
C TYR A 687 39.14 -24.40 -36.20
N LEU A 688 39.91 -24.25 -35.12
CA LEU A 688 40.47 -22.95 -34.73
C LEU A 688 41.41 -22.38 -35.80
N GLN A 689 42.19 -23.23 -36.47
CA GLN A 689 43.05 -22.83 -37.58
C GLN A 689 42.21 -22.26 -38.74
N THR A 690 41.12 -22.94 -39.12
CA THR A 690 40.21 -22.47 -40.18
C THR A 690 39.54 -21.14 -39.82
N VAL A 691 39.13 -20.96 -38.56
CA VAL A 691 38.53 -19.70 -38.09
C VAL A 691 39.56 -18.55 -38.12
N ILE A 692 40.83 -18.83 -37.79
CA ILE A 692 41.89 -17.82 -37.89
C ILE A 692 42.14 -17.44 -39.35
N GLU A 693 42.17 -18.41 -40.27
CA GLU A 693 42.33 -18.16 -41.71
C GLU A 693 41.16 -17.34 -42.29
N GLU A 694 39.92 -17.61 -41.88
CA GLU A 694 38.74 -16.79 -42.24
C GLU A 694 38.83 -15.37 -41.66
N LEU A 695 39.32 -15.21 -40.43
CA LEU A 695 39.52 -13.90 -39.81
C LEU A 695 40.62 -13.10 -40.52
N GLU A 696 41.72 -13.74 -40.92
CA GLU A 696 42.77 -13.09 -41.69
C GLU A 696 42.27 -12.65 -43.07
N SER A 697 41.53 -13.51 -43.77
CA SER A 697 40.92 -13.19 -45.07
C SER A 697 39.94 -12.02 -44.96
N THR A 698 39.06 -12.01 -43.96
CA THR A 698 38.12 -10.90 -43.75
C THR A 698 38.81 -9.60 -43.38
N ASN A 699 39.95 -9.66 -42.68
CA ASN A 699 40.75 -8.48 -42.35
C ASN A 699 41.50 -7.93 -43.57
N GLU A 700 41.98 -8.79 -44.47
CA GLU A 700 42.53 -8.38 -45.76
C GLU A 700 41.47 -7.73 -46.66
N GLU A 701 40.26 -8.29 -46.72
CA GLU A 701 39.13 -7.68 -47.46
C GLU A 701 38.77 -6.31 -46.88
N LEU A 702 38.70 -6.17 -45.55
CA LEU A 702 38.45 -4.88 -44.90
C LEU A 702 39.55 -3.85 -45.20
N LYS A 703 40.80 -4.29 -45.25
CA LYS A 703 41.92 -3.41 -45.58
C LYS A 703 41.88 -2.98 -47.04
N SER A 704 41.60 -3.91 -47.97
CA SER A 704 41.38 -3.60 -49.39
C SER A 704 40.20 -2.65 -49.57
N SER A 705 39.10 -2.85 -48.87
CA SER A 705 37.93 -1.97 -48.91
C SER A 705 38.24 -0.57 -48.37
N ASN A 706 39.08 -0.48 -47.32
CA ASN A 706 39.57 0.81 -46.83
C ASN A 706 40.52 1.50 -47.81
N GLU A 707 41.42 0.76 -48.47
CA GLU A 707 42.30 1.32 -49.51
C GLU A 707 41.50 1.81 -50.73
N GLU A 708 40.45 1.08 -51.15
CA GLU A 708 39.53 1.53 -52.20
C GLU A 708 38.77 2.79 -51.79
N LEU A 709 38.23 2.85 -50.57
CA LEU A 709 37.52 4.03 -50.05
C LEU A 709 38.44 5.25 -49.94
N GLN A 710 39.71 5.03 -49.62
CA GLN A 710 40.70 6.10 -49.55
C GLN A 710 41.10 6.59 -50.95
N SER A 711 41.23 5.68 -51.93
CA SER A 711 41.47 6.05 -53.34
C SER A 711 40.28 6.74 -54.00
N ALA A 712 39.05 6.45 -53.54
CA ALA A 712 37.84 7.11 -54.04
C ALA A 712 37.66 8.53 -53.46
N ASN A 713 38.44 8.89 -52.43
CA ASN A 713 38.41 10.20 -51.78
C ASN A 713 39.60 11.10 -52.19
N GLU A 714 40.59 10.58 -52.93
CA GLU A 714 41.63 11.34 -53.65
C GLU A 714 41.17 11.65 -55.09
#